data_AF-A0A1E7HF57-F1
#
_entry.id   AF-A0A1E7HF57-F1
#
_cell.length_a   1.000
_cell.length_b   1.000
_cell.length_c   1.000
_cell.angle_alpha   90.00
_cell.angle_beta   90.00
_cell.angle_gamma   90.00
#
_symmetry.space_group_name_H-M   'P 1'
#
loop_
_entity.id
_entity.type
_entity.pdbx_description
1 polymer ?
#
loop_
_entity_poly.entity_id
_entity_poly.type
_entity_poly.pdbx_seq_one_letter_code
_entity_poly.pdbx_strand_id
1 'polypeptide(L)'
;MTKTIVITSGKGGVGKTTISVNTALEISRRNFLTCLFDADLGLANVDILLGLQPENTLDDVIFGDKELDEIILHPEIGIEIIPGSSGIQKMANLGEDKISALISSFSQLPDYDYFLIDTSSGISGSVIAFCLASSETILIITSEATSLTDAYALLKVMSANAYKGTVKILVNKCPSVPISRRTYLRFKSVVDKHLDIEIAPAGIVLHDPNIETAIRQQEPVLTLYPNSIGSQCIRAMVSILLENSDREESQTDFTHFWQRYFDFAQSDLSVPENGIPESLQSAEDDPDDSLSSPNSKDEEPHYPQEEKSGADNSQESIVPFSHSSGIIDPLSLPSPTTLLSKALDLQSQGDLSKDELLEIFSSDPALMAKAMQMFCTPGTVDSNRVTKMHQIMNGLGTEVLSNLIITASMQKALIDSTAPDTSFVNSSWYHSYKSAVLAEQIAETMDYPYPEEAFLAGLIHDIGRLALQAAYPEVYTQIPHTFHHEELLLETETNTFGRSHAEIGAESLRAWNLNSFIADAAQYHIESESRIETGFDLIKIVFIAGQMTQSVQEDSTKVSDLASLLSLTPAQVLICNKTADRRVQQVADHFNITLPQVLGKDKAKEVQACFRRQAVDYSILLGVLPGHALARKLPGLIHQIHQGLDILFEIKQALCFMPDNKQSVLQAVGYPDCFGWKILSDICVSIDTGKSLIVEAFTTSELKNSLDEKEDYMLSLADEQIIRILDSHGLVCVPMVTRGITRGVIVFGIQKEGLANLRKQVNRLKQFGARSAKNISDSEQAVTEE
;
A
#
# COMPACT_ATOMS: atom_id res chain seq x y z
N MET A 1 -16.41 11.69 -39.64
CA MET A 1 -17.23 11.09 -38.55
C MET A 1 -16.29 10.83 -37.40
N THR A 2 -16.61 11.38 -36.24
CA THR A 2 -15.73 11.44 -35.07
C THR A 2 -15.99 10.28 -34.12
N LYS A 3 -14.93 9.64 -33.62
CA LYS A 3 -15.04 8.61 -32.59
C LYS A 3 -14.95 9.26 -31.21
N THR A 4 -16.08 9.31 -30.50
CA THR A 4 -16.14 9.83 -29.12
C THR A 4 -15.82 8.75 -28.11
N ILE A 5 -14.82 9.00 -27.25
CA ILE A 5 -14.38 8.10 -26.19
C ILE A 5 -14.47 8.82 -24.84
N VAL A 6 -15.28 8.28 -23.93
CA VAL A 6 -15.37 8.80 -22.57
C VAL A 6 -14.37 8.07 -21.68
N ILE A 7 -13.51 8.80 -20.99
CA ILE A 7 -12.57 8.28 -20.01
C ILE A 7 -13.05 8.66 -18.62
N THR A 8 -13.37 7.66 -17.81
CA THR A 8 -14.06 7.86 -16.53
C THR A 8 -13.53 6.95 -15.41
N SER A 9 -13.94 7.22 -14.18
CA SER A 9 -13.65 6.38 -13.01
C SER A 9 -14.70 6.54 -11.91
N GLY A 10 -14.93 5.46 -11.15
CA GLY A 10 -15.78 5.52 -9.96
C GLY A 10 -15.16 6.32 -8.81
N LYS A 11 -13.84 6.36 -8.72
CA LYS A 11 -13.09 7.01 -7.63
C LYS A 11 -12.13 8.07 -8.16
N GLY A 12 -11.88 9.11 -7.37
CA GLY A 12 -10.81 10.09 -7.60
C GLY A 12 -9.42 9.51 -7.38
N GLY A 13 -8.39 10.11 -7.99
CA GLY A 13 -6.98 9.72 -7.75
C GLY A 13 -6.49 8.44 -8.45
N VAL A 14 -7.32 7.80 -9.28
CA VAL A 14 -6.94 6.59 -10.05
C VAL A 14 -6.05 6.89 -11.27
N GLY A 15 -5.74 8.16 -11.55
CA GLY A 15 -4.87 8.60 -12.67
C GLY A 15 -5.59 8.89 -13.99
N LYS A 16 -6.89 9.12 -13.95
CA LYS A 16 -7.76 9.32 -15.12
C LYS A 16 -7.28 10.41 -16.07
N THR A 17 -7.12 11.64 -15.60
CA THR A 17 -6.67 12.78 -16.43
C THR A 17 -5.29 12.56 -17.05
N THR A 18 -4.38 11.93 -16.31
CA THR A 18 -3.06 11.55 -16.83
C THR A 18 -3.16 10.57 -17.99
N ILE A 19 -4.03 9.56 -17.88
CA ILE A 19 -4.31 8.63 -18.97
C ILE A 19 -4.96 9.38 -20.14
N SER A 20 -5.95 10.23 -19.90
CA SER A 20 -6.65 11.00 -20.94
C SER A 20 -5.70 11.82 -21.81
N VAL A 21 -4.82 12.61 -21.18
CA VAL A 21 -3.82 13.45 -21.87
C VAL A 21 -2.84 12.60 -22.69
N ASN A 22 -2.27 11.56 -22.08
CA ASN A 22 -1.26 10.75 -22.77
C ASN A 22 -1.88 9.85 -23.86
N THR A 23 -3.14 9.43 -23.70
CA THR A 23 -3.88 8.71 -24.74
C THR A 23 -4.13 9.62 -25.94
N ALA A 24 -4.64 10.83 -25.71
CA ALA A 24 -4.87 11.83 -26.77
C ALA A 24 -3.56 12.13 -27.52
N LEU A 25 -2.47 12.32 -26.78
CA LEU A 25 -1.15 12.60 -27.34
C LEU A 25 -0.63 11.46 -28.23
N GLU A 26 -0.75 10.21 -27.78
CA GLU A 26 -0.30 9.05 -28.58
C GLU A 26 -1.18 8.81 -29.81
N ILE A 27 -2.50 9.06 -29.72
CA ILE A 27 -3.40 9.01 -30.89
C ILE A 27 -2.99 10.08 -31.91
N SER A 28 -2.76 11.31 -31.47
CA SER A 28 -2.29 12.40 -32.33
C SER A 28 -0.94 12.10 -32.97
N ARG A 29 0.01 11.51 -32.23
CA ARG A 29 1.31 11.06 -32.77
C ARG A 29 1.19 10.01 -33.87
N ARG A 30 0.03 9.35 -33.99
CA ARG A 30 -0.29 8.42 -35.08
C ARG A 30 -1.03 9.10 -36.24
N ASN A 31 -1.01 10.43 -36.28
CA ASN A 31 -1.57 11.32 -37.30
C ASN A 31 -3.10 11.35 -37.37
N PHE A 32 -3.77 11.11 -36.24
CA PHE A 32 -5.22 11.32 -36.12
C PHE A 32 -5.53 12.69 -35.53
N LEU A 33 -6.48 13.41 -36.12
CA LEU A 33 -6.99 14.66 -35.57
C LEU A 33 -7.71 14.38 -34.25
N THR A 34 -7.14 14.89 -33.15
CA THR A 34 -7.55 14.51 -31.79
C THR A 34 -7.87 15.73 -30.95
N CYS A 35 -9.06 15.74 -30.35
CA CYS A 35 -9.48 16.74 -29.38
C CYS A 35 -9.70 16.08 -28.00
N LEU A 36 -9.25 16.75 -26.94
CA LEU A 36 -9.51 16.38 -25.56
C LEU A 36 -10.40 17.43 -24.90
N PHE A 37 -11.58 17.01 -24.45
CA PHE A 37 -12.49 17.84 -23.67
C PHE A 37 -12.34 17.52 -22.18
N ASP A 38 -11.95 18.53 -21.39
CA ASP A 38 -11.91 18.41 -19.93
C ASP A 38 -13.33 18.60 -19.37
N ALA A 39 -13.90 17.53 -18.83
CA ALA A 39 -15.25 17.48 -18.28
C ALA A 39 -15.25 17.30 -16.74
N ASP A 40 -14.17 17.70 -16.05
CA ASP A 40 -14.09 17.67 -14.59
C ASP A 40 -14.72 18.91 -13.93
N LEU A 41 -15.56 18.69 -12.92
CA LEU A 41 -16.55 19.66 -12.40
C LEU A 41 -16.01 20.55 -11.27
N GLY A 42 -14.82 20.26 -10.75
CA GLY A 42 -14.32 20.85 -9.50
C GLY A 42 -12.95 21.51 -9.59
N LEU A 43 -12.06 21.01 -10.45
CA LEU A 43 -10.69 21.46 -10.64
C LEU A 43 -10.31 21.14 -12.08
N ALA A 44 -10.01 22.16 -12.90
CA ALA A 44 -9.45 21.93 -14.22
C ALA A 44 -8.09 21.25 -14.02
N ASN A 45 -7.98 20.02 -14.52
CA ASN A 45 -6.84 19.14 -14.22
C ASN A 45 -5.95 18.94 -15.46
N VAL A 46 -6.51 19.09 -16.66
CA VAL A 46 -5.76 18.96 -17.93
C VAL A 46 -4.79 20.13 -18.12
N ASP A 47 -5.27 21.35 -17.88
CA ASP A 47 -4.47 22.57 -17.94
C ASP A 47 -3.35 22.57 -16.88
N ILE A 48 -3.64 22.18 -15.64
CA ILE A 48 -2.62 22.02 -14.58
C ILE A 48 -1.56 21.00 -15.00
N LEU A 49 -1.97 19.85 -15.55
CA LEU A 49 -1.05 18.77 -15.95
C LEU A 49 -0.14 19.19 -17.11
N LEU A 50 -0.61 20.09 -17.97
CA LEU A 50 0.12 20.59 -19.14
C LEU A 50 0.75 21.98 -18.95
N GLY A 51 0.60 22.58 -17.77
CA GLY A 51 1.10 23.94 -17.50
C GLY A 51 0.41 25.02 -18.32
N LEU A 52 -0.83 24.79 -18.76
CA LEU A 52 -1.62 25.73 -19.56
C LEU A 52 -2.34 26.73 -18.65
N GLN A 53 -2.59 27.92 -19.19
CA GLN A 53 -3.36 28.97 -18.54
C GLN A 53 -4.45 29.46 -19.50
N PRO A 54 -5.61 28.78 -19.56
CA PRO A 54 -6.71 29.21 -20.40
C PRO A 54 -7.22 30.59 -19.98
N GLU A 55 -7.32 31.53 -20.92
CA GLU A 55 -7.94 32.84 -20.66
C GLU A 55 -9.47 32.77 -20.61
N ASN A 56 -10.06 31.83 -21.35
CA ASN A 56 -11.50 31.59 -21.44
C ASN A 56 -11.76 30.08 -21.34
N THR A 57 -12.92 29.72 -20.82
CA THR A 57 -13.36 28.33 -20.60
C THR A 57 -14.76 28.10 -21.14
N LEU A 58 -15.27 26.88 -21.01
CA LEU A 58 -16.67 26.58 -21.38
C LEU A 58 -17.70 27.45 -20.62
N ASP A 59 -17.36 28.01 -19.44
CA ASP A 59 -18.24 28.97 -18.76
C ASP A 59 -18.49 30.23 -19.60
N ASP A 60 -17.46 30.72 -20.31
CA ASP A 60 -17.54 31.93 -21.13
C ASP A 60 -18.37 31.72 -22.41
N VAL A 61 -18.51 30.47 -22.86
CA VAL A 61 -19.39 30.08 -23.97
C VAL A 61 -20.84 29.94 -23.51
N ILE A 62 -21.08 29.34 -22.34
CA ILE A 62 -22.44 29.07 -21.83
C ILE A 62 -23.09 30.31 -21.22
N PHE A 63 -22.30 31.14 -20.54
CA PHE A 63 -22.75 32.29 -19.76
C PHE A 63 -22.17 33.63 -20.22
N GLY A 64 -21.16 33.62 -21.08
CA GLY A 64 -20.57 34.82 -21.68
C GLY A 64 -20.96 34.99 -23.15
N ASP A 65 -20.14 35.76 -23.85
CA ASP A 65 -20.31 36.11 -25.27
C ASP A 65 -19.25 35.46 -26.17
N LYS A 66 -18.64 34.35 -25.71
CA LYS A 66 -17.60 33.62 -26.45
C LYS A 66 -18.17 32.49 -27.29
N GLU A 67 -17.59 32.27 -28.46
CA GLU A 67 -17.86 31.10 -29.29
C GLU A 67 -16.94 29.93 -28.89
N LEU A 68 -17.34 28.70 -29.25
CA LEU A 68 -16.61 27.50 -28.83
C LEU A 68 -15.22 27.39 -29.46
N ASP A 69 -15.02 27.90 -30.67
CA ASP A 69 -13.73 27.96 -31.35
C ASP A 69 -12.74 28.91 -30.66
N GLU A 70 -13.22 29.95 -29.99
CA GLU A 70 -12.39 30.93 -29.26
C GLU A 70 -11.77 30.37 -27.97
N ILE A 71 -12.30 29.26 -27.45
CA ILE A 71 -11.80 28.65 -26.20
C ILE A 71 -10.88 27.45 -26.43
N ILE A 72 -10.74 26.98 -27.68
CA ILE A 72 -9.89 25.84 -28.01
C ILE A 72 -8.43 26.22 -27.81
N LEU A 73 -7.72 25.42 -27.01
CA LEU A 73 -6.29 25.56 -26.82
C LEU A 73 -5.54 24.68 -27.83
N HIS A 74 -4.48 25.24 -28.41
CA HIS A 74 -3.58 24.55 -29.34
C HIS A 74 -2.16 24.45 -28.75
N PRO A 75 -1.94 23.60 -27.74
CA PRO A 75 -0.62 23.40 -27.17
C PRO A 75 0.35 22.76 -28.18
N GLU A 76 1.66 23.01 -28.04
CA GLU A 76 2.74 22.49 -28.91
C GLU A 76 3.01 20.97 -28.75
N ILE A 77 1.96 20.19 -28.47
CA ILE A 77 1.99 18.74 -28.27
C ILE A 77 1.08 17.99 -29.27
N GLY A 78 0.41 18.71 -30.17
CA GLY A 78 -0.33 18.13 -31.30
C GLY A 78 -1.76 17.67 -31.00
N ILE A 79 -2.32 18.00 -29.83
CA ILE A 79 -3.74 17.78 -29.50
C ILE A 79 -4.43 19.12 -29.32
N GLU A 80 -5.71 19.20 -29.68
CA GLU A 80 -6.56 20.34 -29.33
C GLU A 80 -7.26 20.07 -28.00
N ILE A 81 -7.44 21.11 -27.19
CA ILE A 81 -8.02 20.97 -25.85
C ILE A 81 -9.16 21.96 -25.68
N ILE A 82 -10.32 21.45 -25.29
CA ILE A 82 -11.44 22.29 -24.85
C ILE A 82 -11.41 22.32 -23.32
N PRO A 83 -11.06 23.46 -22.70
CA PRO A 83 -10.96 23.57 -21.24
C PRO A 83 -12.34 23.54 -20.59
N GLY A 84 -12.48 22.68 -19.58
CA GLY A 84 -13.66 22.55 -18.74
C GLY A 84 -13.84 23.72 -17.77
N SER A 85 -14.97 23.75 -17.07
CA SER A 85 -15.28 24.78 -16.07
C SER A 85 -16.28 24.28 -15.02
N SER A 86 -16.56 25.13 -14.01
CA SER A 86 -17.67 24.94 -13.07
C SER A 86 -19.05 24.84 -13.74
N GLY A 87 -19.14 25.26 -15.00
CA GLY A 87 -20.34 25.30 -15.83
C GLY A 87 -20.93 23.93 -16.17
N ILE A 88 -20.14 22.85 -16.14
CA ILE A 88 -20.64 21.52 -16.50
C ILE A 88 -21.69 21.03 -15.48
N GLN A 89 -21.64 21.42 -14.20
CA GLN A 89 -22.74 21.17 -13.25
C GLN A 89 -24.00 21.99 -13.58
N LYS A 90 -23.81 23.19 -14.15
CA LYS A 90 -24.89 24.09 -14.54
C LYS A 90 -25.50 23.69 -15.89
N MET A 91 -24.80 22.88 -16.70
CA MET A 91 -25.29 22.35 -17.99
C MET A 91 -26.57 21.53 -17.84
N ALA A 92 -26.69 20.75 -16.76
CA ALA A 92 -27.89 19.98 -16.45
C ALA A 92 -29.14 20.87 -16.21
N ASN A 93 -28.94 22.15 -15.89
CA ASN A 93 -30.01 23.12 -15.60
C ASN A 93 -30.20 24.17 -16.71
N LEU A 94 -29.63 23.96 -17.91
CA LEU A 94 -29.83 24.86 -19.05
C LEU A 94 -31.22 24.70 -19.66
N GLY A 95 -31.79 25.81 -20.13
CA GLY A 95 -33.03 25.78 -20.93
C GLY A 95 -32.80 25.27 -22.36
N GLU A 96 -33.86 24.80 -23.01
CA GLU A 96 -33.82 24.19 -24.36
C GLU A 96 -33.13 25.05 -25.42
N ASP A 97 -33.32 26.38 -25.39
CA ASP A 97 -32.70 27.31 -26.34
C ASP A 97 -31.16 27.31 -26.21
N LYS A 98 -30.64 27.30 -24.96
CA LYS A 98 -29.20 27.29 -24.69
C LYS A 98 -28.57 25.94 -25.02
N ILE A 99 -29.30 24.85 -24.78
CA ILE A 99 -28.87 23.50 -25.15
C ILE A 99 -28.75 23.38 -26.67
N SER A 100 -29.78 23.85 -27.40
CA SER A 100 -29.77 23.84 -28.87
C SER A 100 -28.63 24.68 -29.44
N ALA A 101 -28.36 25.85 -28.85
CA ALA A 101 -27.21 26.68 -29.22
C ALA A 101 -25.89 25.95 -28.98
N LEU A 102 -25.70 25.33 -27.81
CA LEU A 102 -24.46 24.63 -27.46
C LEU A 102 -24.24 23.38 -28.33
N ILE A 103 -25.28 22.58 -28.60
CA ILE A 103 -25.23 21.46 -29.55
C ILE A 103 -24.82 21.97 -30.94
N SER A 104 -25.41 23.10 -31.40
CA SER A 104 -25.05 23.72 -32.67
C SER A 104 -23.58 24.16 -32.69
N SER A 105 -23.07 24.76 -31.61
CA SER A 105 -21.65 25.16 -31.51
C SER A 105 -20.71 23.96 -31.54
N PHE A 106 -21.03 22.86 -30.83
CA PHE A 106 -20.26 21.62 -30.92
C PHE A 106 -20.30 21.03 -32.34
N SER A 107 -21.43 21.11 -33.04
CA SER A 107 -21.57 20.61 -34.42
C SER A 107 -20.77 21.43 -35.45
N GLN A 108 -20.32 22.63 -35.08
CA GLN A 108 -19.48 23.49 -35.93
C GLN A 108 -17.98 23.27 -35.71
N LEU A 109 -17.60 22.43 -34.75
CA LEU A 109 -16.20 22.05 -34.54
C LEU A 109 -15.62 21.32 -35.76
N PRO A 110 -14.29 21.34 -35.93
CA PRO A 110 -13.62 20.53 -36.94
C PRO A 110 -14.01 19.05 -36.83
N ASP A 111 -14.04 18.36 -37.98
CA ASP A 111 -14.18 16.90 -38.02
C ASP A 111 -12.93 16.24 -37.40
N TYR A 112 -12.95 16.02 -36.09
CA TYR A 112 -11.92 15.22 -35.41
C TYR A 112 -12.07 13.75 -35.75
N ASP A 113 -10.97 13.02 -35.83
CA ASP A 113 -10.99 11.56 -35.89
C ASP A 113 -11.37 10.99 -34.52
N TYR A 114 -10.80 11.55 -33.44
CA TYR A 114 -11.04 11.14 -32.06
C TYR A 114 -11.39 12.34 -31.17
N PHE A 115 -12.47 12.22 -30.41
CA PHE A 115 -12.88 13.18 -29.39
C PHE A 115 -12.91 12.50 -28.03
N LEU A 116 -11.92 12.80 -27.19
CA LEU A 116 -11.78 12.22 -25.86
C LEU A 116 -12.42 13.13 -24.83
N ILE A 117 -13.14 12.54 -23.87
CA ILE A 117 -13.79 13.27 -22.79
C ILE A 117 -13.23 12.79 -21.46
N ASP A 118 -12.55 13.66 -20.73
CA ASP A 118 -12.05 13.38 -19.39
C ASP A 118 -13.07 13.80 -18.32
N THR A 119 -13.85 12.87 -17.78
CA THR A 119 -14.93 13.22 -16.84
C THR A 119 -14.42 13.57 -15.45
N SER A 120 -15.26 14.09 -14.55
CA SER A 120 -14.97 14.01 -13.11
C SER A 120 -15.00 12.55 -12.60
N SER A 121 -14.62 12.32 -11.34
CA SER A 121 -14.77 11.01 -10.70
C SER A 121 -16.12 10.84 -10.02
N GLY A 122 -16.58 9.60 -9.88
CA GLY A 122 -17.79 9.28 -9.11
C GLY A 122 -19.02 9.07 -9.98
N ILE A 123 -20.18 9.04 -9.33
CA ILE A 123 -21.48 8.69 -9.93
C ILE A 123 -22.43 9.90 -10.02
N SER A 124 -21.89 11.11 -10.19
CA SER A 124 -22.75 12.29 -10.38
C SER A 124 -23.57 12.15 -11.67
N GLY A 125 -24.76 12.75 -11.72
CA GLY A 125 -25.65 12.66 -12.88
C GLY A 125 -24.96 13.09 -14.18
N SER A 126 -24.11 14.12 -14.14
CA SER A 126 -23.35 14.59 -15.30
C SER A 126 -22.30 13.58 -15.80
N VAL A 127 -21.60 12.88 -14.91
CA VAL A 127 -20.62 11.83 -15.29
C VAL A 127 -21.35 10.66 -15.93
N ILE A 128 -22.47 10.23 -15.34
CA ILE A 128 -23.30 9.15 -15.89
C ILE A 128 -23.87 9.54 -17.25
N ALA A 129 -24.32 10.78 -17.43
CA ALA A 129 -24.84 11.27 -18.71
C ALA A 129 -23.78 11.20 -19.83
N PHE A 130 -22.52 11.57 -19.56
CA PHE A 130 -21.43 11.40 -20.52
C PHE A 130 -21.22 9.93 -20.88
N CYS A 131 -21.18 9.05 -19.88
CA CYS A 131 -21.04 7.62 -20.10
C CYS A 131 -22.21 7.06 -20.93
N LEU A 132 -23.46 7.44 -20.64
CA LEU A 132 -24.64 6.95 -21.35
C LEU A 132 -24.77 7.50 -22.78
N ALA A 133 -24.21 8.68 -23.04
CA ALA A 133 -24.19 9.29 -24.36
C ALA A 133 -23.15 8.66 -25.30
N SER A 134 -22.06 8.11 -24.75
CA SER A 134 -20.94 7.61 -25.54
C SER A 134 -21.23 6.26 -26.20
N SER A 135 -20.52 5.97 -27.29
CA SER A 135 -20.47 4.63 -27.89
C SER A 135 -19.36 3.76 -27.29
N GLU A 136 -18.35 4.39 -26.69
CA GLU A 136 -17.21 3.72 -26.07
C GLU A 136 -16.81 4.45 -24.79
N THR A 137 -16.74 3.71 -23.68
CA THR A 137 -16.31 4.22 -22.38
C THR A 137 -15.10 3.42 -21.91
N ILE A 138 -13.98 4.11 -21.63
CA ILE A 138 -12.82 3.56 -20.95
C ILE A 138 -12.97 3.83 -19.45
N LEU A 139 -13.23 2.79 -18.68
CA LEU A 139 -13.35 2.83 -17.24
C LEU A 139 -12.01 2.48 -16.59
N ILE A 140 -11.45 3.43 -15.83
CA ILE A 140 -10.16 3.27 -15.17
C ILE A 140 -10.38 2.74 -13.75
N ILE A 141 -9.72 1.62 -13.45
CA ILE A 141 -9.73 0.99 -12.13
C ILE A 141 -8.30 0.77 -11.63
N THR A 142 -8.14 0.65 -10.31
CA THR A 142 -6.90 0.16 -9.69
C THR A 142 -7.17 -1.18 -8.99
N SER A 143 -6.13 -1.81 -8.45
CA SER A 143 -6.27 -3.01 -7.63
C SER A 143 -6.87 -2.75 -6.23
N GLU A 144 -7.16 -1.49 -5.89
CA GLU A 144 -7.80 -1.13 -4.62
C GLU A 144 -9.28 -1.53 -4.61
N ALA A 145 -9.73 -2.18 -3.53
CA ALA A 145 -11.13 -2.60 -3.38
C ALA A 145 -12.14 -1.44 -3.51
N THR A 146 -11.77 -0.24 -3.01
CA THR A 146 -12.60 0.97 -3.16
C THR A 146 -12.72 1.40 -4.62
N SER A 147 -11.65 1.32 -5.42
CA SER A 147 -11.72 1.61 -6.86
C SER A 147 -12.62 0.63 -7.60
N LEU A 148 -12.58 -0.67 -7.24
CA LEU A 148 -13.44 -1.69 -7.85
C LEU A 148 -14.92 -1.50 -7.46
N THR A 149 -15.16 -1.21 -6.17
CA THR A 149 -16.49 -0.94 -5.62
C THR A 149 -17.15 0.26 -6.31
N ASP A 150 -16.42 1.38 -6.43
CA ASP A 150 -16.96 2.59 -7.05
C ASP A 150 -17.15 2.43 -8.57
N ALA A 151 -16.21 1.73 -9.24
CA ALA A 151 -16.34 1.39 -10.66
C ALA A 151 -17.55 0.49 -10.92
N TYR A 152 -17.80 -0.48 -10.05
CA TYR A 152 -19.00 -1.32 -10.14
C TYR A 152 -20.27 -0.51 -9.91
N ALA A 153 -20.29 0.42 -8.95
CA ALA A 153 -21.44 1.30 -8.72
C ALA A 153 -21.76 2.13 -9.97
N LEU A 154 -20.75 2.66 -10.65
CA LEU A 154 -20.93 3.36 -11.93
C LEU A 154 -21.51 2.44 -13.01
N LEU A 155 -20.93 1.25 -13.21
CA LEU A 155 -21.44 0.27 -14.19
C LEU A 155 -22.86 -0.18 -13.89
N LYS A 156 -23.21 -0.29 -12.60
CA LYS A 156 -24.54 -0.67 -12.17
C LYS A 156 -25.58 0.38 -12.55
N VAL A 157 -25.26 1.66 -12.39
CA VAL A 157 -26.14 2.74 -12.84
C VAL A 157 -26.20 2.79 -14.38
N MET A 158 -25.08 2.59 -15.08
CA MET A 158 -25.06 2.50 -16.54
C MET A 158 -25.93 1.34 -17.07
N SER A 159 -25.83 0.17 -16.45
CA SER A 159 -26.62 -1.02 -16.79
C SER A 159 -28.11 -0.79 -16.50
N ALA A 160 -28.46 -0.20 -15.36
CA ALA A 160 -29.86 0.12 -15.02
C ALA A 160 -30.52 1.12 -15.98
N ASN A 161 -29.72 1.97 -16.63
CA ASN A 161 -30.19 2.93 -17.64
C ASN A 161 -29.94 2.45 -19.08
N ALA A 162 -29.77 1.14 -19.27
CA ALA A 162 -29.67 0.46 -20.58
C ALA A 162 -28.59 1.05 -21.50
N TYR A 163 -27.38 1.28 -20.98
CA TYR A 163 -26.23 1.67 -21.78
C TYR A 163 -26.02 0.72 -22.96
N LYS A 164 -25.87 1.28 -24.17
CA LYS A 164 -25.75 0.52 -25.42
C LYS A 164 -24.34 0.51 -26.01
N GLY A 165 -23.41 1.27 -25.42
CA GLY A 165 -22.03 1.34 -25.90
C GLY A 165 -21.17 0.23 -25.32
N THR A 166 -19.90 0.23 -25.68
CA THR A 166 -18.90 -0.69 -25.12
C THR A 166 -18.26 -0.09 -23.88
N VAL A 167 -17.93 -0.94 -22.91
CA VAL A 167 -17.12 -0.58 -21.75
C VAL A 167 -15.79 -1.32 -21.84
N LYS A 168 -14.70 -0.56 -21.84
CA LYS A 168 -13.34 -1.10 -21.80
C LYS A 168 -12.69 -0.77 -20.47
N ILE A 169 -12.06 -1.74 -19.83
CA ILE A 169 -11.46 -1.60 -18.51
C ILE A 169 -9.96 -1.39 -18.63
N LEU A 170 -9.46 -0.28 -18.11
CA LEU A 170 -8.03 -0.04 -17.94
C LEU A 170 -7.65 -0.25 -16.48
N VAL A 171 -6.75 -1.19 -16.22
CA VAL A 171 -6.19 -1.37 -14.87
C VAL A 171 -4.93 -0.51 -14.74
N ASN A 172 -5.02 0.56 -13.96
CA ASN A 172 -3.96 1.54 -13.77
C ASN A 172 -3.24 1.38 -12.42
N LYS A 173 -2.02 1.95 -12.34
CA LYS A 173 -1.14 1.92 -11.16
C LYS A 173 -0.87 0.51 -10.63
N CYS A 174 -0.86 -0.49 -11.52
CA CYS A 174 -0.73 -1.87 -11.09
C CYS A 174 0.74 -2.22 -10.84
N PRO A 175 1.10 -2.92 -9.75
CA PRO A 175 2.49 -3.31 -9.50
C PRO A 175 3.05 -4.32 -10.51
N SER A 176 2.19 -5.17 -11.12
CA SER A 176 2.63 -6.20 -12.06
C SER A 176 1.52 -6.67 -13.00
N VAL A 177 1.90 -7.27 -14.12
CA VAL A 177 0.97 -7.83 -15.11
C VAL A 177 0.07 -8.94 -14.51
N PRO A 178 0.58 -9.89 -13.70
CA PRO A 178 -0.27 -10.91 -13.07
C PRO A 178 -1.35 -10.32 -12.16
N ILE A 179 -0.98 -9.33 -11.33
CA ILE A 179 -1.93 -8.66 -10.44
C ILE A 179 -3.00 -7.96 -11.26
N SER A 180 -2.61 -7.27 -12.34
CA SER A 180 -3.54 -6.60 -13.24
C SER A 180 -4.54 -7.57 -13.87
N ARG A 181 -4.05 -8.74 -14.33
CA ARG A 181 -4.90 -9.78 -14.92
C ARG A 181 -5.91 -10.30 -13.90
N ARG A 182 -5.47 -10.59 -12.67
CA ARG A 182 -6.35 -11.05 -11.59
C ARG A 182 -7.39 -10.00 -11.21
N THR A 183 -6.98 -8.73 -11.09
CA THR A 183 -7.91 -7.61 -10.82
C THR A 183 -8.98 -7.51 -11.90
N TYR A 184 -8.59 -7.56 -13.18
CA TYR A 184 -9.54 -7.53 -14.29
C TYR A 184 -10.48 -8.73 -14.28
N LEU A 185 -9.97 -9.95 -14.16
CA LEU A 185 -10.79 -11.18 -14.18
C LEU A 185 -11.78 -11.23 -13.01
N ARG A 186 -11.34 -10.84 -11.81
CA ARG A 186 -12.22 -10.75 -10.65
C ARG A 186 -13.31 -9.71 -10.85
N PHE A 187 -12.95 -8.51 -11.30
CA PHE A 187 -13.92 -7.46 -11.58
C PHE A 187 -14.93 -7.89 -12.65
N LYS A 188 -14.45 -8.50 -13.73
CA LYS A 188 -15.27 -9.07 -14.80
C LYS A 188 -16.24 -10.14 -14.28
N SER A 189 -15.77 -11.09 -13.47
CA SER A 189 -16.62 -12.14 -12.89
C SER A 189 -17.81 -11.55 -12.11
N VAL A 190 -17.58 -10.49 -11.33
CA VAL A 190 -18.67 -9.86 -10.57
C VAL A 190 -19.61 -9.07 -11.48
N VAL A 191 -19.09 -8.35 -12.47
CA VAL A 191 -19.92 -7.64 -13.45
C VAL A 191 -20.78 -8.62 -14.24
N ASP A 192 -20.19 -9.66 -14.84
CA ASP A 192 -20.88 -10.67 -15.63
C ASP A 192 -21.96 -11.41 -14.81
N LYS A 193 -21.75 -11.58 -13.50
CA LYS A 193 -22.70 -12.26 -12.61
C LYS A 193 -23.90 -11.40 -12.22
N HIS A 194 -23.74 -10.08 -12.14
CA HIS A 194 -24.71 -9.21 -11.48
C HIS A 194 -25.27 -8.07 -12.33
N LEU A 195 -24.62 -7.73 -13.44
CA LEU A 195 -24.99 -6.61 -14.29
C LEU A 195 -25.22 -7.10 -15.72
N ASP A 196 -26.22 -6.54 -16.39
CA ASP A 196 -26.47 -6.75 -17.82
C ASP A 196 -25.68 -5.68 -18.60
N ILE A 197 -24.35 -5.81 -18.58
CA ILE A 197 -23.40 -4.94 -19.28
C ILE A 197 -22.11 -5.71 -19.54
N GLU A 198 -21.65 -5.71 -20.78
CA GLU A 198 -20.41 -6.40 -21.15
C GLU A 198 -19.20 -5.49 -20.98
N ILE A 199 -18.14 -6.03 -20.38
CA ILE A 199 -16.85 -5.34 -20.24
C ILE A 199 -15.73 -6.09 -20.97
N ALA A 200 -14.86 -5.32 -21.62
CA ALA A 200 -13.68 -5.80 -22.34
C ALA A 200 -12.39 -5.19 -21.75
N PRO A 201 -11.20 -5.77 -21.96
CA PRO A 201 -9.96 -5.18 -21.48
C PRO A 201 -9.51 -4.05 -22.42
N ALA A 202 -9.20 -2.87 -21.87
CA ALA A 202 -8.57 -1.76 -22.60
C ALA A 202 -7.04 -1.90 -22.62
N GLY A 203 -6.48 -2.35 -21.51
CA GLY A 203 -5.03 -2.45 -21.32
C GLY A 203 -4.65 -2.42 -19.85
N ILE A 204 -3.35 -2.30 -19.61
CA ILE A 204 -2.77 -2.21 -18.27
C ILE A 204 -1.76 -1.07 -18.26
N VAL A 205 -1.68 -0.32 -17.16
CA VAL A 205 -0.61 0.64 -16.91
C VAL A 205 0.03 0.29 -15.58
N LEU A 206 1.29 -0.15 -15.66
CA LEU A 206 2.05 -0.50 -14.47
C LEU A 206 2.45 0.75 -13.69
N HIS A 207 2.65 0.59 -12.39
CA HIS A 207 3.17 1.65 -11.52
C HIS A 207 4.51 2.16 -12.08
N ASP A 208 4.59 3.46 -12.33
CA ASP A 208 5.76 4.10 -12.92
C ASP A 208 6.04 5.46 -12.23
N PRO A 209 7.14 5.58 -11.46
CA PRO A 209 7.48 6.83 -10.76
C PRO A 209 7.77 8.00 -11.72
N ASN A 210 8.06 7.71 -13.00
CA ASN A 210 8.25 8.74 -14.02
C ASN A 210 6.94 9.48 -14.34
N ILE A 211 5.78 8.84 -14.16
CA ILE A 211 4.48 9.50 -14.32
C ILE A 211 4.30 10.62 -13.29
N GLU A 212 4.63 10.36 -12.01
CA GLU A 212 4.54 11.38 -10.96
C GLU A 212 5.53 12.52 -11.19
N THR A 213 6.73 12.18 -11.65
CA THR A 213 7.75 13.18 -11.98
C THR A 213 7.30 14.05 -13.15
N ALA A 214 6.69 13.46 -14.17
CA ALA A 214 6.14 14.18 -15.32
C ALA A 214 4.99 15.12 -14.91
N ILE A 215 4.08 14.67 -14.04
CA ILE A 215 3.01 15.52 -13.48
C ILE A 215 3.60 16.74 -12.75
N ARG A 216 4.65 16.55 -11.92
CA ARG A 216 5.32 17.67 -11.22
C ARG A 216 6.00 18.66 -12.17
N GLN A 217 6.45 18.18 -13.32
CA GLN A 217 7.07 19.00 -14.37
C GLN A 217 6.04 19.60 -15.33
N GLN A 218 4.76 19.30 -15.15
CA GLN A 218 3.66 19.77 -15.99
C GLN A 218 3.85 19.43 -17.49
N GLU A 219 4.42 18.24 -17.75
CA GLU A 219 4.59 17.71 -19.10
C GLU A 219 4.09 16.26 -19.18
N PRO A 220 3.59 15.80 -20.35
CA PRO A 220 3.18 14.41 -20.54
C PRO A 220 4.34 13.40 -20.34
N VAL A 221 4.08 12.27 -19.68
CA VAL A 221 5.08 11.21 -19.48
C VAL A 221 5.60 10.66 -20.81
N LEU A 222 4.75 10.60 -21.84
CA LEU A 222 5.13 10.19 -23.18
C LEU A 222 6.11 11.14 -23.88
N THR A 223 6.25 12.38 -23.38
CA THR A 223 7.20 13.39 -23.86
C THR A 223 8.50 13.31 -23.06
N LEU A 224 8.42 13.36 -21.73
CA LEU A 224 9.60 13.36 -20.86
C LEU A 224 10.30 12.01 -20.77
N TYR A 225 9.53 10.93 -20.68
CA TYR A 225 10.02 9.58 -20.41
C TYR A 225 9.44 8.57 -21.41
N PRO A 226 9.72 8.71 -22.73
CA PRO A 226 9.09 7.93 -23.78
C PRO A 226 9.37 6.42 -23.69
N ASN A 227 10.40 5.99 -22.96
CA ASN A 227 10.78 4.59 -22.81
C ASN A 227 10.43 4.00 -21.44
N SER A 228 9.79 4.76 -20.55
CA SER A 228 9.37 4.26 -19.25
C SER A 228 8.27 3.19 -19.37
N ILE A 229 8.10 2.37 -18.32
CA ILE A 229 7.13 1.28 -18.36
C ILE A 229 5.69 1.78 -18.53
N GLY A 230 5.33 2.90 -17.89
CA GLY A 230 4.04 3.55 -18.03
C GLY A 230 3.82 4.07 -19.46
N SER A 231 4.84 4.70 -20.05
CA SER A 231 4.80 5.14 -21.45
C SER A 231 4.60 3.97 -22.42
N GLN A 232 5.31 2.86 -22.23
CA GLN A 232 5.15 1.65 -23.06
C GLN A 232 3.75 1.04 -22.92
N CYS A 233 3.22 0.96 -21.69
CA CYS A 233 1.87 0.52 -21.40
C CYS A 233 0.80 1.36 -22.11
N ILE A 234 0.90 2.70 -22.05
CA ILE A 234 -0.04 3.61 -22.71
C ILE A 234 0.03 3.44 -24.24
N ARG A 235 1.22 3.30 -24.82
CA ARG A 235 1.36 3.02 -26.26
C ARG A 235 0.72 1.70 -26.67
N ALA A 236 0.90 0.65 -25.87
CA ALA A 236 0.29 -0.66 -26.13
C ALA A 236 -1.25 -0.57 -26.07
N MET A 237 -1.79 0.12 -25.06
CA MET A 237 -3.22 0.38 -24.95
C MET A 237 -3.77 1.14 -26.18
N VAL A 238 -3.08 2.19 -26.63
CA VAL A 238 -3.50 2.96 -27.80
C VAL A 238 -3.41 2.13 -29.09
N SER A 239 -2.41 1.26 -29.24
CA SER A 239 -2.38 0.31 -30.37
C SER A 239 -3.63 -0.56 -30.41
N ILE A 240 -4.03 -1.15 -29.28
CA ILE A 240 -5.24 -1.98 -29.19
C ILE A 240 -6.50 -1.15 -29.45
N LEU A 241 -6.53 0.09 -28.96
CA LEU A 241 -7.65 1.00 -29.16
C LEU A 241 -7.87 1.31 -30.64
N LEU A 242 -6.78 1.54 -31.39
CA LEU A 242 -6.81 1.88 -32.80
C LEU A 242 -7.04 0.67 -33.70
N GLU A 243 -6.45 -0.50 -33.41
CA GLU A 243 -6.65 -1.75 -34.18
C GLU A 243 -8.10 -2.24 -34.18
N ASN A 244 -8.82 -2.01 -33.08
CA ASN A 244 -10.24 -2.38 -32.98
C ASN A 244 -11.19 -1.37 -33.65
N SER A 245 -10.69 -0.28 -34.26
CA SER A 245 -11.50 0.71 -34.96
C SER A 245 -11.95 0.26 -36.35
N ASP A 246 -11.27 -0.73 -36.94
CA ASP A 246 -11.49 -1.20 -38.32
C ASP A 246 -12.66 -2.20 -38.45
N ARG A 247 -13.31 -2.59 -37.35
CA ARG A 247 -14.50 -3.46 -37.36
C ARG A 247 -15.76 -2.59 -37.30
N GLU A 248 -16.62 -2.72 -38.31
CA GLU A 248 -17.85 -1.96 -38.53
C GLU A 248 -18.79 -1.94 -37.30
N GLU A 249 -18.62 -0.99 -36.38
CA GLU A 249 -19.59 -0.69 -35.33
C GLU A 249 -19.99 0.79 -35.38
N SER A 250 -21.29 1.01 -35.66
CA SER A 250 -22.12 2.17 -35.29
C SER A 250 -21.36 3.43 -34.84
N GLN A 251 -20.75 4.15 -35.77
CA GLN A 251 -20.25 5.50 -35.53
C GLN A 251 -21.43 6.41 -35.14
N THR A 252 -21.37 7.01 -33.96
CA THR A 252 -22.38 7.98 -33.52
C THR A 252 -22.05 9.34 -34.12
N ASP A 253 -23.05 10.02 -34.70
CA ASP A 253 -22.92 11.41 -35.12
C ASP A 253 -22.54 12.26 -33.89
N PHE A 254 -21.53 13.13 -34.03
CA PHE A 254 -21.05 13.99 -32.96
C PHE A 254 -22.18 14.87 -32.38
N THR A 255 -23.10 15.29 -33.23
CA THR A 255 -24.33 16.02 -32.84
C THR A 255 -25.23 15.15 -31.96
N HIS A 256 -25.37 13.88 -32.33
CA HIS A 256 -26.23 12.91 -31.64
C HIS A 256 -25.67 12.51 -30.27
N PHE A 257 -24.34 12.50 -30.11
CA PHE A 257 -23.71 12.34 -28.79
C PHE A 257 -24.17 13.44 -27.83
N TRP A 258 -24.06 14.71 -28.22
CA TRP A 258 -24.44 15.84 -27.37
C TRP A 258 -25.94 15.87 -27.09
N GLN A 259 -26.77 15.57 -28.08
CA GLN A 259 -28.21 15.47 -27.88
C GLN A 259 -28.55 14.41 -26.81
N ARG A 260 -27.96 13.21 -26.90
CA ARG A 260 -28.13 12.16 -25.89
C ARG A 260 -27.61 12.58 -24.52
N TYR A 261 -26.47 13.28 -24.46
CA TYR A 261 -25.95 13.77 -23.20
C TYR A 261 -26.96 14.67 -22.48
N PHE A 262 -27.54 15.65 -23.18
CA PHE A 262 -28.53 16.54 -22.56
C PHE A 262 -29.82 15.81 -22.18
N ASP A 263 -30.29 14.86 -23.00
CA ASP A 263 -31.43 14.02 -22.66
C ASP A 263 -31.20 13.28 -21.33
N PHE A 264 -30.02 12.66 -21.14
CA PHE A 264 -29.70 11.96 -19.90
C PHE A 264 -29.43 12.91 -18.73
N ALA A 265 -28.77 14.04 -18.96
CA ALA A 265 -28.43 15.02 -17.93
C ALA A 265 -29.66 15.71 -17.33
N GLN A 266 -30.76 15.81 -18.08
CA GLN A 266 -32.04 16.37 -17.62
C GLN A 266 -33.03 15.31 -17.12
N SER A 267 -32.74 14.03 -17.31
CA SER A 267 -33.59 12.92 -16.90
C SER A 267 -33.32 12.46 -15.47
N ASP A 268 -34.35 11.98 -14.77
CA ASP A 268 -34.18 11.25 -13.51
C ASP A 268 -33.58 9.85 -13.80
N LEU A 269 -32.28 9.71 -13.58
CA LEU A 269 -31.56 8.46 -13.79
C LEU A 269 -32.01 7.38 -12.79
N SER A 270 -32.21 6.17 -13.29
CA SER A 270 -32.58 5.03 -12.44
C SER A 270 -31.41 4.61 -11.56
N VAL A 271 -31.58 4.68 -10.24
CA VAL A 271 -30.60 4.21 -9.25
C VAL A 271 -31.09 2.91 -8.63
N PRO A 272 -30.47 1.75 -8.93
CA PRO A 272 -30.94 0.45 -8.43
C PRO A 272 -30.71 0.24 -6.92
N GLU A 273 -31.75 -0.22 -6.20
CA GLU A 273 -31.81 -0.36 -4.73
C GLU A 273 -30.91 -1.44 -4.12
N ASN A 274 -30.41 -2.40 -4.90
CA ASN A 274 -29.59 -3.49 -4.37
C ASN A 274 -28.25 -2.97 -3.81
N GLY A 275 -27.60 -3.70 -2.89
CA GLY A 275 -26.25 -3.36 -2.43
C GLY A 275 -25.16 -3.55 -3.50
N ILE A 276 -23.93 -3.16 -3.20
CA ILE A 276 -22.74 -3.57 -3.95
C ILE A 276 -22.33 -4.97 -3.45
N PRO A 277 -22.00 -5.95 -4.32
CA PRO A 277 -21.61 -7.28 -3.89
C PRO A 277 -20.43 -7.27 -2.90
N GLU A 278 -20.54 -8.02 -1.80
CA GLU A 278 -19.48 -8.15 -0.78
C GLU A 278 -18.15 -8.65 -1.38
N SER A 279 -18.20 -9.43 -2.46
CA SER A 279 -17.03 -9.95 -3.18
C SER A 279 -16.18 -8.88 -3.87
N LEU A 280 -16.63 -7.63 -3.99
CA LEU A 280 -15.83 -6.48 -4.43
C LEU A 280 -15.36 -5.60 -3.27
N GLN A 281 -15.96 -5.79 -2.09
CA GLN A 281 -15.67 -5.03 -0.86
C GLN A 281 -14.65 -5.75 0.03
N SER A 282 -14.56 -7.08 -0.05
CA SER A 282 -13.46 -7.87 0.49
C SER A 282 -12.23 -7.73 -0.41
N ALA A 283 -11.00 -7.82 0.10
CA ALA A 283 -9.82 -7.96 -0.75
C ALA A 283 -9.52 -9.44 -1.08
N GLU A 284 -10.29 -10.38 -0.52
CA GLU A 284 -9.82 -11.74 -0.22
C GLU A 284 -10.57 -12.89 -0.92
N ASP A 285 -11.61 -12.61 -1.72
CA ASP A 285 -12.32 -13.69 -2.40
C ASP A 285 -11.65 -14.04 -3.74
N ASP A 286 -10.91 -15.15 -3.74
CA ASP A 286 -10.32 -15.78 -4.92
C ASP A 286 -11.44 -16.42 -5.76
N PRO A 287 -11.56 -16.14 -7.08
CA PRO A 287 -12.62 -16.73 -7.91
C PRO A 287 -12.37 -18.19 -8.34
N ASP A 288 -11.41 -18.91 -7.78
CA ASP A 288 -10.88 -20.13 -8.42
C ASP A 288 -11.52 -21.46 -8.00
N ASP A 289 -12.65 -21.44 -7.27
CA ASP A 289 -13.27 -22.69 -6.78
C ASP A 289 -14.60 -23.08 -7.48
N SER A 290 -14.94 -22.48 -8.64
CA SER A 290 -16.17 -22.88 -9.35
C SER A 290 -16.21 -22.55 -10.85
N LEU A 291 -15.33 -23.18 -11.64
CA LEU A 291 -15.58 -23.38 -13.07
C LEU A 291 -15.42 -24.87 -13.42
N SER A 292 -16.40 -25.65 -12.97
CA SER A 292 -16.68 -26.95 -13.58
C SER A 292 -17.38 -26.73 -14.92
N SER A 293 -16.86 -27.41 -15.92
CA SER A 293 -17.22 -27.35 -17.33
C SER A 293 -18.71 -27.66 -17.61
N PRO A 294 -19.37 -26.96 -18.55
CA PRO A 294 -20.63 -27.42 -19.09
C PRO A 294 -20.38 -28.42 -20.23
N ASN A 295 -20.98 -29.59 -20.09
CA ASN A 295 -21.21 -30.56 -21.15
C ASN A 295 -21.78 -29.88 -22.41
N SER A 296 -21.07 -30.00 -23.54
CA SER A 296 -21.72 -30.09 -24.84
C SER A 296 -21.09 -31.23 -25.63
N LYS A 297 -21.91 -32.24 -25.90
CA LYS A 297 -21.73 -33.15 -27.02
C LYS A 297 -21.95 -32.32 -28.27
N ASP A 298 -20.99 -32.31 -29.19
CA ASP A 298 -21.18 -32.66 -30.60
C ASP A 298 -20.03 -32.10 -31.47
N GLU A 299 -19.48 -33.01 -32.27
CA GLU A 299 -18.74 -32.84 -33.53
C GLU A 299 -17.38 -32.11 -33.54
N GLU A 300 -16.29 -32.90 -33.40
CA GLU A 300 -14.97 -32.55 -33.94
C GLU A 300 -14.91 -32.73 -35.47
N PRO A 301 -14.25 -31.84 -36.22
CA PRO A 301 -13.72 -32.17 -37.53
C PRO A 301 -12.32 -32.77 -37.41
N HIS A 302 -12.21 -34.01 -37.88
CA HIS A 302 -11.01 -34.78 -38.18
C HIS A 302 -9.89 -33.99 -38.88
N TYR A 303 -8.64 -34.15 -38.41
CA TYR A 303 -7.41 -34.34 -39.21
C TYR A 303 -6.34 -35.06 -38.34
N PRO A 304 -5.36 -35.77 -38.92
CA PRO A 304 -5.07 -37.17 -38.59
C PRO A 304 -3.97 -37.36 -37.55
N GLN A 305 -4.05 -38.50 -36.87
CA GLN A 305 -3.07 -39.06 -35.96
C GLN A 305 -1.76 -39.42 -36.69
N GLU A 306 -0.63 -39.02 -36.10
CA GLU A 306 0.62 -39.78 -36.17
C GLU A 306 1.09 -40.09 -34.73
N GLU A 307 1.86 -41.16 -34.64
CA GLU A 307 1.89 -42.13 -33.54
C GLU A 307 2.72 -41.73 -32.30
N LYS A 308 2.33 -42.32 -31.18
CA LYS A 308 2.99 -42.26 -29.88
C LYS A 308 4.43 -42.81 -29.92
N SER A 309 5.38 -42.05 -29.37
CA SER A 309 6.40 -42.61 -28.46
C SER A 309 7.12 -41.50 -27.69
N GLY A 310 7.18 -41.62 -26.36
CA GLY A 310 8.07 -40.83 -25.50
C GLY A 310 7.33 -40.23 -24.31
N ALA A 311 7.54 -40.81 -23.12
CA ALA A 311 7.15 -40.19 -21.87
C ALA A 311 7.84 -38.84 -21.73
N ASP A 312 7.08 -37.77 -21.45
CA ASP A 312 7.66 -36.52 -21.00
C ASP A 312 6.79 -35.93 -19.87
N ASN A 313 7.47 -35.64 -18.76
CA ASN A 313 6.90 -35.00 -17.59
C ASN A 313 6.64 -33.54 -17.95
N SER A 314 5.41 -33.06 -17.80
CA SER A 314 5.12 -31.63 -17.91
C SER A 314 5.70 -30.89 -16.69
N GLN A 315 6.99 -30.56 -16.76
CA GLN A 315 7.57 -29.45 -16.01
C GLN A 315 7.00 -28.17 -16.60
N GLU A 316 6.27 -27.40 -15.81
CA GLU A 316 6.06 -25.98 -16.11
C GLU A 316 7.43 -25.33 -16.28
N SER A 317 7.65 -24.66 -17.40
CA SER A 317 8.91 -23.97 -17.65
C SER A 317 9.04 -22.80 -16.67
N ILE A 318 9.79 -23.00 -15.58
CA ILE A 318 10.22 -21.93 -14.69
C ILE A 318 11.05 -20.96 -15.55
N VAL A 319 10.58 -19.71 -15.67
CA VAL A 319 11.39 -18.66 -16.29
C VAL A 319 12.60 -18.44 -15.37
N PRO A 320 13.85 -18.60 -15.86
CA PRO A 320 15.03 -18.34 -15.05
C PRO A 320 14.96 -16.95 -14.42
N PHE A 321 15.62 -16.73 -13.28
CA PHE A 321 15.62 -15.42 -12.58
C PHE A 321 16.19 -14.25 -13.44
N SER A 322 16.57 -14.51 -14.70
CA SER A 322 16.94 -13.54 -15.71
C SER A 322 15.79 -13.25 -16.68
N HIS A 323 15.10 -12.11 -16.52
CA HIS A 323 14.65 -11.23 -17.63
C HIS A 323 14.06 -9.87 -17.19
N SER A 324 14.03 -9.54 -15.89
CA SER A 324 13.82 -8.17 -15.39
C SER A 324 14.88 -7.82 -14.36
N SER A 325 15.94 -7.10 -14.77
CA SER A 325 17.00 -6.48 -13.95
C SER A 325 17.84 -7.33 -12.96
N GLY A 326 17.45 -8.55 -12.56
CA GLY A 326 18.26 -9.44 -11.70
C GLY A 326 18.58 -8.92 -10.29
N ILE A 327 18.11 -7.72 -9.94
CA ILE A 327 18.33 -7.07 -8.64
C ILE A 327 17.11 -7.34 -7.77
N ILE A 328 17.35 -7.78 -6.53
CA ILE A 328 16.31 -7.93 -5.51
C ILE A 328 15.61 -6.58 -5.31
N ASP A 329 14.28 -6.57 -5.36
CA ASP A 329 13.49 -5.46 -4.83
C ASP A 329 13.37 -5.62 -3.31
N PRO A 330 14.03 -4.80 -2.48
CA PRO A 330 13.96 -4.91 -1.02
C PRO A 330 12.55 -4.82 -0.49
N LEU A 331 11.65 -4.10 -1.16
CA LEU A 331 10.25 -4.01 -0.76
C LEU A 331 9.54 -5.37 -0.79
N SER A 332 10.00 -6.31 -1.61
CA SER A 332 9.45 -7.67 -1.68
C SER A 332 9.94 -8.61 -0.56
N LEU A 333 11.00 -8.23 0.17
CA LEU A 333 11.65 -9.13 1.13
C LEU A 333 10.76 -9.38 2.37
N PRO A 334 10.56 -10.66 2.76
CA PRO A 334 9.73 -11.00 3.90
C PRO A 334 10.48 -10.81 5.22
N SER A 335 9.80 -10.16 6.16
CA SER A 335 10.24 -10.01 7.56
C SER A 335 9.55 -11.04 8.47
N PRO A 336 10.14 -11.38 9.63
CA PRO A 336 9.53 -12.28 10.61
C PRO A 336 8.21 -11.72 11.14
N THR A 337 7.12 -12.48 11.01
CA THR A 337 5.78 -12.07 11.45
C THR A 337 5.72 -11.76 12.95
N THR A 338 6.46 -12.50 13.77
CA THR A 338 6.54 -12.27 15.22
C THR A 338 7.16 -10.93 15.57
N LEU A 339 8.23 -10.55 14.88
CA LEU A 339 8.91 -9.27 15.08
C LEU A 339 8.04 -8.11 14.60
N LEU A 340 7.45 -8.22 13.40
CA LEU A 340 6.53 -7.21 12.87
C LEU A 340 5.29 -7.02 13.75
N SER A 341 4.70 -8.11 14.26
CA SER A 341 3.56 -8.04 15.18
C SER A 341 3.92 -7.28 16.45
N LYS A 342 5.09 -7.56 17.03
CA LYS A 342 5.54 -6.84 18.21
C LYS A 342 5.82 -5.37 17.93
N ALA A 343 6.42 -5.08 16.77
CA ALA A 343 6.69 -3.72 16.33
C ALA A 343 5.39 -2.92 16.16
N LEU A 344 4.38 -3.48 15.48
CA LEU A 344 3.05 -2.88 15.35
C LEU A 344 2.38 -2.67 16.71
N ASP A 345 2.52 -3.60 17.65
CA ASP A 345 1.92 -3.47 18.99
C ASP A 345 2.48 -2.24 19.71
N LEU A 346 3.81 -2.14 19.78
CA LEU A 346 4.51 -0.99 20.38
C LEU A 346 4.16 0.32 19.66
N GLN A 347 4.08 0.29 18.33
CA GLN A 347 3.75 1.45 17.52
C GLN A 347 2.30 1.89 17.73
N SER A 348 1.38 0.94 17.85
CA SER A 348 -0.04 1.17 18.06
C SER A 348 -0.36 1.69 19.46
N GLN A 349 0.52 1.42 20.44
CA GLN A 349 0.46 1.95 21.80
C GLN A 349 1.17 3.30 21.94
N GLY A 350 1.87 3.75 20.89
CA GLY A 350 2.67 4.98 20.93
C GLY A 350 3.93 4.87 21.81
N ASP A 351 4.37 3.64 22.09
CA ASP A 351 5.47 3.32 22.99
C ASP A 351 6.76 2.94 22.25
N LEU A 352 6.73 2.82 20.92
CA LEU A 352 7.89 2.46 20.11
C LEU A 352 8.98 3.55 20.20
N SER A 353 10.03 3.25 20.95
CA SER A 353 11.19 4.11 21.19
C SER A 353 12.21 4.03 20.05
N LYS A 354 13.16 4.98 20.05
CA LYS A 354 14.27 4.96 19.09
C LYS A 354 15.15 3.72 19.28
N ASP A 355 15.42 3.32 20.51
CA ASP A 355 16.29 2.18 20.79
C ASP A 355 15.62 0.86 20.35
N GLU A 356 14.31 0.71 20.56
CA GLU A 356 13.56 -0.44 20.06
C GLU A 356 13.52 -0.48 18.52
N LEU A 357 13.39 0.68 17.86
CA LEU A 357 13.52 0.74 16.39
C LEU A 357 14.89 0.25 15.94
N LEU A 358 15.96 0.69 16.59
CA LEU A 358 17.32 0.24 16.25
C LEU A 358 17.45 -1.27 16.44
N GLU A 359 16.96 -1.83 17.53
CA GLU A 359 17.02 -3.27 17.84
C GLU A 359 16.20 -4.11 16.84
N ILE A 360 15.01 -3.64 16.44
CA ILE A 360 14.16 -4.30 15.43
C ILE A 360 14.88 -4.36 14.08
N PHE A 361 15.42 -3.23 13.61
CA PHE A 361 16.13 -3.19 12.33
C PHE A 361 17.45 -3.97 12.37
N SER A 362 18.18 -3.92 13.49
CA SER A 362 19.45 -4.63 13.65
C SER A 362 19.29 -6.15 13.72
N SER A 363 18.08 -6.64 14.00
CA SER A 363 17.78 -8.07 14.06
C SER A 363 17.06 -8.59 12.82
N ASP A 364 16.54 -7.73 11.94
CA ASP A 364 15.80 -8.11 10.74
C ASP A 364 16.59 -7.81 9.46
N PRO A 365 17.09 -8.83 8.72
CA PRO A 365 17.84 -8.61 7.49
C PRO A 365 17.02 -7.93 6.39
N ALA A 366 15.72 -8.18 6.30
CA ALA A 366 14.85 -7.58 5.29
C ALA A 366 14.58 -6.10 5.58
N LEU A 367 14.29 -5.74 6.84
CA LEU A 367 14.13 -4.33 7.23
C LEU A 367 15.44 -3.55 7.09
N MET A 368 16.58 -4.15 7.46
CA MET A 368 17.89 -3.55 7.28
C MET A 368 18.20 -3.29 5.80
N ALA A 369 17.93 -4.27 4.91
CA ALA A 369 18.09 -4.10 3.47
C ALA A 369 17.23 -2.95 2.92
N LYS A 370 15.97 -2.83 3.36
CA LYS A 370 15.08 -1.70 3.00
C LYS A 370 15.65 -0.36 3.45
N ALA A 371 16.11 -0.25 4.71
CA ALA A 371 16.72 0.97 5.23
C ALA A 371 17.99 1.36 4.46
N MET A 372 18.84 0.38 4.18
CA MET A 372 20.07 0.59 3.41
C MET A 372 19.80 1.10 2.00
N GLN A 373 18.86 0.49 1.28
CA GLN A 373 18.52 0.93 -0.08
C GLN A 373 18.05 2.39 -0.11
N MET A 374 17.24 2.80 0.88
CA MET A 374 16.77 4.19 0.98
C MET A 374 17.91 5.17 1.29
N PHE A 375 18.87 4.76 2.12
CA PHE A 375 19.99 5.60 2.52
C PHE A 375 21.08 5.72 1.44
N CYS A 376 21.39 4.62 0.74
CA CYS A 376 22.48 4.52 -0.24
C CYS A 376 22.11 5.04 -1.64
N THR A 377 21.46 6.22 -1.72
CA THR A 377 21.05 6.82 -3.01
C THR A 377 22.27 7.17 -3.88
N PRO A 378 22.23 6.93 -5.21
CA PRO A 378 23.35 7.26 -6.09
C PRO A 378 23.68 8.76 -6.05
N GLY A 379 24.90 9.11 -5.66
CA GLY A 379 25.43 10.48 -5.68
C GLY A 379 25.47 11.22 -4.34
N THR A 380 25.01 10.63 -3.23
CA THR A 380 24.96 11.28 -1.90
C THR A 380 25.92 10.70 -0.87
N VAL A 381 26.33 9.44 -1.01
CA VAL A 381 27.21 8.75 -0.06
C VAL A 381 28.59 8.54 -0.67
N ASP A 382 29.64 8.91 0.07
CA ASP A 382 31.04 8.60 -0.29
C ASP A 382 31.20 7.07 -0.25
N SER A 383 31.17 6.44 -1.43
CA SER A 383 31.14 4.98 -1.64
C SER A 383 32.31 4.21 -1.01
N ASN A 384 33.30 4.93 -0.47
CA ASN A 384 34.55 4.39 0.07
C ASN A 384 34.60 4.31 1.60
N ARG A 385 33.52 4.61 2.34
CA ARG A 385 33.50 4.45 3.80
C ARG A 385 32.40 3.52 4.26
N VAL A 386 32.78 2.57 5.12
CA VAL A 386 31.86 1.72 5.89
C VAL A 386 30.88 2.65 6.61
N THR A 387 29.64 2.69 6.12
CA THR A 387 28.58 3.45 6.78
C THR A 387 28.15 2.60 7.97
N LYS A 388 28.38 3.10 9.17
CA LYS A 388 27.95 2.42 10.39
C LYS A 388 26.44 2.24 10.35
N MET A 389 25.94 1.09 10.78
CA MET A 389 24.50 0.81 10.81
C MET A 389 23.72 1.91 11.57
N HIS A 390 24.28 2.41 12.66
CA HIS A 390 23.72 3.54 13.41
C HIS A 390 23.65 4.83 12.59
N GLN A 391 24.57 5.09 11.68
CA GLN A 391 24.52 6.28 10.81
C GLN A 391 23.39 6.18 9.79
N ILE A 392 23.17 4.98 9.22
CA ILE A 392 22.05 4.71 8.31
C ILE A 392 20.72 4.99 9.02
N MET A 393 20.53 4.35 10.18
CA MET A 393 19.28 4.48 10.94
C MET A 393 19.07 5.89 11.48
N ASN A 394 20.11 6.55 11.98
CA ASN A 394 20.01 7.93 12.44
C ASN A 394 19.74 8.92 11.30
N GLY A 395 20.33 8.70 10.12
CA GLY A 395 20.19 9.58 8.97
C GLY A 395 18.81 9.51 8.31
N LEU A 396 18.15 8.35 8.33
CA LEU A 396 16.75 8.22 7.89
C LEU A 396 15.77 8.83 8.89
N GLY A 397 16.09 8.79 10.18
CA GLY A 397 15.22 9.27 11.25
C GLY A 397 14.09 8.30 11.62
N THR A 398 13.50 8.50 12.80
CA THR A 398 12.51 7.58 13.38
C THR A 398 11.23 7.48 12.58
N GLU A 399 10.85 8.54 11.87
CA GLU A 399 9.61 8.57 11.06
C GLU A 399 9.72 7.65 9.85
N VAL A 400 10.81 7.74 9.08
CA VAL A 400 11.06 6.88 7.91
C VAL A 400 11.14 5.41 8.34
N LEU A 401 11.87 5.11 9.42
CA LEU A 401 11.97 3.76 9.97
C LEU A 401 10.61 3.21 10.42
N SER A 402 9.78 4.05 11.06
CA SER A 402 8.41 3.68 11.46
C SER A 402 7.53 3.37 10.24
N ASN A 403 7.66 4.16 9.17
CA ASN A 403 6.91 3.95 7.93
C ASN A 403 7.35 2.68 7.19
N LEU A 404 8.64 2.33 7.26
CA LEU A 404 9.15 1.06 6.75
C LEU A 404 8.56 -0.15 7.49
N ILE A 405 8.45 -0.09 8.81
CA ILE A 405 7.77 -1.14 9.61
C ILE A 405 6.31 -1.27 9.17
N ILE A 406 5.59 -0.15 9.04
CA ILE A 406 4.19 -0.15 8.59
C ILE A 406 4.07 -0.77 7.20
N THR A 407 4.93 -0.33 6.26
CA THR A 407 4.91 -0.80 4.87
C THR A 407 5.21 -2.30 4.79
N ALA A 408 6.25 -2.76 5.50
CA ALA A 408 6.60 -4.18 5.58
C ALA A 408 5.46 -5.00 6.20
N SER A 409 4.82 -4.47 7.24
CA SER A 409 3.68 -5.12 7.90
C SER A 409 2.47 -5.23 6.98
N MET A 410 2.19 -4.20 6.20
CA MET A 410 1.11 -4.17 5.23
C MET A 410 1.32 -5.16 4.10
N GLN A 411 2.51 -5.13 3.50
CA GLN A 411 2.88 -6.07 2.45
C GLN A 411 2.74 -7.51 2.96
N LYS A 412 3.25 -7.80 4.16
CA LYS A 412 3.15 -9.13 4.76
C LYS A 412 1.70 -9.55 4.99
N ALA A 413 0.87 -8.66 5.55
CA ALA A 413 -0.55 -8.94 5.79
C ALA A 413 -1.40 -9.15 4.52
N LEU A 414 -1.01 -8.50 3.41
CA LEU A 414 -1.66 -8.62 2.10
C LEU A 414 -1.23 -9.86 1.32
N ILE A 415 0.03 -10.29 1.44
CA ILE A 415 0.58 -11.44 0.71
C ILE A 415 0.21 -12.78 1.36
N ASP A 416 0.05 -12.84 2.69
CA ASP A 416 -0.15 -14.08 3.45
C ASP A 416 -1.56 -14.73 3.33
N SER A 417 -2.39 -14.38 2.32
CA SER A 417 -3.67 -15.08 2.11
C SER A 417 -3.51 -16.52 1.59
N THR A 418 -2.32 -16.89 1.13
CA THR A 418 -2.01 -18.21 0.53
C THR A 418 -0.64 -18.79 0.92
N ALA A 419 0.17 -18.10 1.74
CA ALA A 419 1.57 -18.51 1.95
C ALA A 419 1.71 -19.78 2.81
N PRO A 420 2.37 -20.85 2.30
CA PRO A 420 2.74 -22.01 3.09
C PRO A 420 3.88 -21.65 4.05
N ASP A 421 3.72 -22.03 5.32
CA ASP A 421 4.77 -22.16 6.35
C ASP A 421 5.77 -20.98 6.54
N THR A 422 5.53 -20.10 7.54
CA THR A 422 6.51 -19.07 7.96
C THR A 422 7.74 -19.66 8.66
N SER A 423 7.84 -20.98 8.82
CA SER A 423 9.01 -21.62 9.45
C SER A 423 10.32 -21.21 8.78
N PHE A 424 10.33 -21.08 7.45
CA PHE A 424 11.52 -20.70 6.69
C PHE A 424 11.99 -19.28 7.01
N VAL A 425 11.09 -18.30 7.03
CA VAL A 425 11.46 -16.90 7.31
C VAL A 425 11.97 -16.77 8.75
N ASN A 426 11.34 -17.48 9.70
CA ASN A 426 11.76 -17.48 11.09
C ASN A 426 13.11 -18.19 11.30
N SER A 427 13.37 -19.31 10.61
CA SER A 427 14.66 -20.00 10.67
C SER A 427 15.77 -19.20 10.01
N SER A 428 15.48 -18.55 8.87
CA SER A 428 16.40 -17.66 8.17
C SER A 428 16.74 -16.42 9.01
N TRP A 429 15.76 -15.86 9.72
CA TRP A 429 16.00 -14.79 10.70
C TRP A 429 16.97 -15.22 11.81
N TYR A 430 16.72 -16.39 12.43
CA TYR A 430 17.59 -16.89 13.49
C TYR A 430 19.03 -17.10 12.98
N HIS A 431 19.18 -17.73 11.81
CA HIS A 431 20.49 -17.95 11.18
C HIS A 431 21.20 -16.63 10.88
N SER A 432 20.52 -15.70 10.21
CA SER A 432 21.09 -14.41 9.81
C SER A 432 21.49 -13.57 11.03
N TYR A 433 20.61 -13.45 12.02
CA TYR A 433 20.89 -12.66 13.22
C TYR A 433 21.96 -13.30 14.10
N LYS A 434 21.95 -14.63 14.27
CA LYS A 434 23.01 -15.33 15.00
C LYS A 434 24.37 -15.19 14.29
N SER A 435 24.38 -15.29 12.96
CA SER A 435 25.58 -15.07 12.13
C SER A 435 26.11 -13.64 12.28
N ALA A 436 25.23 -12.63 12.31
CA ALA A 436 25.61 -11.24 12.55
C ALA A 436 26.31 -11.05 13.89
N VAL A 437 25.70 -11.54 14.98
CA VAL A 437 26.29 -11.43 16.32
C VAL A 437 27.60 -12.22 16.42
N LEU A 438 27.67 -13.42 15.84
CA LEU A 438 28.90 -14.22 15.77
C LEU A 438 30.01 -13.48 15.02
N ALA A 439 29.71 -12.93 13.85
CA ALA A 439 30.66 -12.20 13.02
C ALA A 439 31.23 -10.98 13.76
N GLU A 440 30.38 -10.24 14.47
CA GLU A 440 30.80 -9.13 15.34
C GLU A 440 31.75 -9.59 16.45
N GLN A 441 31.40 -10.67 17.17
CA GLN A 441 32.22 -11.19 18.28
C GLN A 441 33.57 -11.76 17.81
N ILE A 442 33.59 -12.43 16.66
CA ILE A 442 34.82 -12.93 16.04
C ILE A 442 35.70 -11.75 15.61
N ALA A 443 35.11 -10.73 14.97
CA ALA A 443 35.80 -9.51 14.57
C ALA A 443 36.42 -8.79 15.78
N GLU A 444 35.69 -8.64 16.89
CA GLU A 444 36.21 -8.08 18.14
C GLU A 444 37.36 -8.91 18.72
N THR A 445 37.22 -10.23 18.72
CA THR A 445 38.24 -11.15 19.28
C THR A 445 39.55 -11.10 18.48
N MET A 446 39.47 -10.80 17.19
CA MET A 446 40.60 -10.65 16.29
C MET A 446 41.21 -9.25 16.23
N ASP A 447 40.62 -8.28 16.94
CA ASP A 447 40.91 -6.85 16.73
C ASP A 447 40.71 -6.41 15.26
N TYR A 448 39.73 -7.00 14.55
CA TYR A 448 39.37 -6.58 13.20
C TYR A 448 38.88 -5.11 13.23
N PRO A 449 39.36 -4.23 12.33
CA PRO A 449 39.13 -2.78 12.45
C PRO A 449 37.65 -2.34 12.38
N TYR A 450 36.75 -3.17 11.83
CA TYR A 450 35.36 -2.81 11.56
C TYR A 450 34.36 -3.87 12.07
N PRO A 451 34.17 -4.08 13.39
CA PRO A 451 33.23 -5.08 13.90
C PRO A 451 31.78 -4.87 13.46
N GLU A 452 31.33 -3.61 13.34
CA GLU A 452 30.00 -3.29 12.81
C GLU A 452 29.83 -3.69 11.33
N GLU A 453 30.90 -3.69 10.54
CA GLU A 453 30.88 -4.18 9.14
C GLU A 453 30.70 -5.71 9.12
N ALA A 454 31.41 -6.40 10.01
CA ALA A 454 31.26 -7.85 10.18
C ALA A 454 29.85 -8.23 10.64
N PHE A 455 29.28 -7.47 11.58
CA PHE A 455 27.89 -7.63 11.99
C PHE A 455 26.94 -7.49 10.80
N LEU A 456 27.06 -6.39 10.05
CA LEU A 456 26.18 -6.11 8.90
C LEU A 456 26.32 -7.18 7.82
N ALA A 457 27.55 -7.58 7.48
CA ALA A 457 27.81 -8.64 6.51
C ALA A 457 27.22 -9.98 6.98
N GLY A 458 27.37 -10.33 8.26
CA GLY A 458 26.76 -11.51 8.84
C GLY A 458 25.22 -11.45 8.85
N LEU A 459 24.61 -10.27 8.95
CA LEU A 459 23.15 -10.11 8.90
C LEU A 459 22.60 -10.32 7.48
N ILE A 460 23.26 -9.77 6.45
CA ILE A 460 22.71 -9.73 5.08
C ILE A 460 23.37 -10.72 4.10
N HIS A 461 24.30 -11.57 4.54
CA HIS A 461 24.98 -12.55 3.67
C HIS A 461 23.99 -13.45 2.93
N ASP A 462 22.89 -13.81 3.61
CA ASP A 462 21.89 -14.77 3.16
C ASP A 462 20.64 -14.10 2.54
N ILE A 463 20.72 -12.80 2.23
CA ILE A 463 19.57 -12.01 1.74
C ILE A 463 18.96 -12.57 0.45
N GLY A 464 19.78 -13.24 -0.39
CA GLY A 464 19.32 -13.88 -1.61
C GLY A 464 18.32 -15.01 -1.37
N ARG A 465 18.39 -15.69 -0.22
CA ARG A 465 17.44 -16.75 0.13
C ARG A 465 16.06 -16.18 0.43
N LEU A 466 16.01 -15.03 1.09
CA LEU A 466 14.77 -14.29 1.32
C LEU A 466 14.18 -13.78 0.00
N ALA A 467 15.02 -13.40 -0.97
CA ALA A 467 14.56 -13.01 -2.30
C ALA A 467 14.01 -14.18 -3.12
N LEU A 468 14.68 -15.33 -3.13
CA LEU A 468 14.17 -16.53 -3.79
C LEU A 468 12.86 -17.01 -3.15
N GLN A 469 12.77 -16.97 -1.82
CA GLN A 469 11.52 -17.26 -1.11
C GLN A 469 10.40 -16.28 -1.48
N ALA A 470 10.70 -15.00 -1.65
CA ALA A 470 9.72 -13.99 -2.04
C ALA A 470 9.25 -14.17 -3.49
N ALA A 471 10.18 -14.47 -4.40
CA ALA A 471 9.90 -14.59 -5.83
C ALA A 471 9.23 -15.92 -6.19
N TYR A 472 9.61 -17.02 -5.54
CA TYR A 472 9.16 -18.38 -5.86
C TYR A 472 8.82 -19.20 -4.60
N PRO A 473 7.86 -18.78 -3.77
CA PRO A 473 7.59 -19.42 -2.47
C PRO A 473 7.22 -20.91 -2.60
N GLU A 474 6.44 -21.29 -3.61
CA GLU A 474 5.99 -22.69 -3.79
C GLU A 474 7.12 -23.64 -4.20
N VAL A 475 8.08 -23.15 -4.99
CA VAL A 475 9.20 -23.93 -5.49
C VAL A 475 10.33 -23.95 -4.47
N TYR A 476 10.69 -22.78 -3.93
CA TYR A 476 11.84 -22.65 -3.03
C TYR A 476 11.60 -23.40 -1.72
N THR A 477 10.38 -23.38 -1.15
CA THR A 477 10.03 -24.12 0.07
C THR A 477 10.20 -25.65 -0.06
N GLN A 478 10.18 -26.19 -1.28
CA GLN A 478 10.39 -27.62 -1.53
C GLN A 478 11.87 -28.01 -1.54
N ILE A 479 12.77 -27.04 -1.67
CA ILE A 479 14.21 -27.29 -1.65
C ILE A 479 14.61 -27.57 -0.20
N PRO A 480 15.27 -28.72 0.09
CA PRO A 480 15.74 -29.02 1.44
C PRO A 480 16.75 -27.96 1.91
N HIS A 481 16.28 -27.04 2.74
CA HIS A 481 17.12 -26.01 3.37
C HIS A 481 17.89 -26.53 4.59
N THR A 482 18.09 -27.84 4.67
CA THR A 482 18.88 -28.43 5.76
C THR A 482 20.31 -27.94 5.63
N PHE A 483 20.69 -27.09 6.58
CA PHE A 483 21.95 -26.37 6.63
C PHE A 483 23.21 -27.26 6.54
N HIS A 484 23.11 -28.58 6.70
CA HIS A 484 24.27 -29.48 6.71
C HIS A 484 25.02 -29.64 5.36
N HIS A 485 24.42 -29.27 4.23
CA HIS A 485 25.02 -29.43 2.90
C HIS A 485 24.74 -28.23 1.97
N GLU A 486 25.26 -27.06 2.32
CA GLU A 486 25.06 -25.80 1.58
C GLU A 486 25.62 -25.82 0.14
N GLU A 487 26.67 -26.60 -0.15
CA GLU A 487 27.18 -26.75 -1.53
C GLU A 487 26.15 -27.36 -2.49
N LEU A 488 25.41 -28.38 -2.03
CA LEU A 488 24.32 -29.00 -2.80
C LEU A 488 23.14 -28.05 -2.97
N LEU A 489 22.92 -27.13 -2.02
CA LEU A 489 21.90 -26.10 -2.12
C LEU A 489 22.24 -25.13 -3.27
N LEU A 490 23.47 -24.62 -3.32
CA LEU A 490 23.89 -23.73 -4.42
C LEU A 490 23.74 -24.38 -5.79
N GLU A 491 24.12 -25.65 -5.93
CA GLU A 491 23.97 -26.39 -7.17
C GLU A 491 22.49 -26.58 -7.55
N THR A 492 21.65 -26.93 -6.57
CA THR A 492 20.20 -27.09 -6.78
C THR A 492 19.54 -25.79 -7.21
N GLU A 493 19.89 -24.67 -6.57
CA GLU A 493 19.38 -23.35 -6.92
C GLU A 493 19.84 -22.91 -8.31
N THR A 494 21.13 -23.10 -8.62
CA THR A 494 21.68 -22.75 -9.94
C THR A 494 20.98 -23.54 -11.05
N ASN A 495 20.72 -24.83 -10.81
CA ASN A 495 19.99 -25.68 -11.76
C ASN A 495 18.51 -25.29 -11.90
N THR A 496 17.89 -24.76 -10.84
CA THR A 496 16.44 -24.45 -10.80
C THR A 496 16.14 -23.03 -11.28
N PHE A 497 16.91 -22.04 -10.82
CA PHE A 497 16.67 -20.61 -11.04
C PHE A 497 17.70 -19.97 -11.99
N GLY A 498 18.72 -20.73 -12.40
CA GLY A 498 19.84 -20.28 -13.22
C GLY A 498 20.99 -19.67 -12.43
N ARG A 499 20.77 -19.35 -11.15
CA ARG A 499 21.72 -18.66 -10.26
C ARG A 499 21.48 -19.06 -8.81
N SER A 500 22.51 -18.99 -7.99
CA SER A 500 22.40 -19.29 -6.55
C SER A 500 21.96 -18.08 -5.73
N HIS A 501 21.46 -18.32 -4.51
CA HIS A 501 21.12 -17.23 -3.59
C HIS A 501 22.33 -16.34 -3.28
N ALA A 502 23.53 -16.91 -3.18
CA ALA A 502 24.77 -16.18 -2.91
C ALA A 502 25.07 -15.18 -4.04
N GLU A 503 24.91 -15.60 -5.30
CA GLU A 503 25.06 -14.72 -6.46
C GLU A 503 24.00 -13.61 -6.51
N ILE A 504 22.74 -13.96 -6.27
CA ILE A 504 21.60 -13.02 -6.28
C ILE A 504 21.75 -11.97 -5.17
N GLY A 505 22.14 -12.43 -3.97
CA GLY A 505 22.42 -11.56 -2.83
C GLY A 505 23.57 -10.59 -3.14
N ALA A 506 24.72 -11.12 -3.54
CA ALA A 506 25.91 -10.31 -3.82
C ALA A 506 25.68 -9.25 -4.91
N GLU A 507 25.03 -9.60 -6.02
CA GLU A 507 24.70 -8.62 -7.06
C GLU A 507 23.77 -7.52 -6.57
N SER A 508 22.80 -7.87 -5.74
CA SER A 508 21.86 -6.89 -5.18
C SER A 508 22.57 -5.94 -4.22
N LEU A 509 23.45 -6.46 -3.37
CA LEU A 509 24.27 -5.63 -2.48
C LEU A 509 25.18 -4.68 -3.27
N ARG A 510 25.78 -5.12 -4.39
CA ARG A 510 26.54 -4.25 -5.30
C ARG A 510 25.64 -3.18 -5.94
N ALA A 511 24.44 -3.56 -6.37
CA ALA A 511 23.47 -2.62 -6.94
C ALA A 511 22.98 -1.56 -5.94
N TRP A 512 22.99 -1.87 -4.65
CA TRP A 512 22.67 -0.92 -3.57
C TRP A 512 23.88 -0.10 -3.10
N ASN A 513 24.97 -0.07 -3.88
CA ASN A 513 26.21 0.66 -3.60
C ASN A 513 26.86 0.30 -2.26
N LEU A 514 26.73 -0.94 -1.79
CA LEU A 514 27.52 -1.41 -0.66
C LEU A 514 28.96 -1.68 -1.08
N ASN A 515 29.86 -1.55 -0.12
CA ASN A 515 31.27 -1.88 -0.29
C ASN A 515 31.41 -3.30 -0.87
N SER A 516 32.32 -3.45 -1.85
CA SER A 516 32.59 -4.73 -2.51
C SER A 516 32.90 -5.86 -1.52
N PHE A 517 33.53 -5.56 -0.38
CA PHE A 517 33.83 -6.60 0.62
C PHE A 517 32.59 -7.24 1.26
N ILE A 518 31.51 -6.48 1.50
CA ILE A 518 30.25 -7.03 2.04
C ILE A 518 29.56 -7.89 0.98
N ALA A 519 29.54 -7.42 -0.27
CA ALA A 519 29.00 -8.20 -1.37
C ALA A 519 29.81 -9.49 -1.61
N ASP A 520 31.12 -9.45 -1.47
CA ASP A 520 31.98 -10.63 -1.59
C ASP A 520 31.79 -11.60 -0.42
N ALA A 521 31.55 -11.10 0.79
CA ALA A 521 31.14 -11.95 1.90
C ALA A 521 29.81 -12.68 1.59
N ALA A 522 28.81 -11.99 1.03
CA ALA A 522 27.58 -12.64 0.58
C ALA A 522 27.78 -13.59 -0.62
N GLN A 523 28.74 -13.33 -1.51
CA GLN A 523 29.02 -14.19 -2.66
C GLN A 523 29.72 -15.51 -2.26
N TYR A 524 30.60 -15.45 -1.26
CA TYR A 524 31.55 -16.53 -0.94
C TYR A 524 31.35 -17.11 0.47
N HIS A 525 30.25 -16.80 1.17
CA HIS A 525 29.97 -17.39 2.49
C HIS A 525 29.71 -18.90 2.45
N ILE A 526 29.42 -19.45 1.26
CA ILE A 526 29.38 -20.89 0.98
C ILE A 526 30.42 -21.19 -0.09
N GLU A 527 31.61 -21.62 0.33
CA GLU A 527 32.73 -21.99 -0.52
C GLU A 527 33.59 -23.05 0.18
N SER A 528 34.43 -23.76 -0.58
CA SER A 528 35.34 -24.74 0.01
C SER A 528 36.32 -24.08 0.98
N GLU A 529 36.60 -24.74 2.12
CA GLU A 529 37.55 -24.23 3.13
C GLU A 529 38.92 -23.84 2.53
N SER A 530 39.39 -24.61 1.55
CA SER A 530 40.65 -24.35 0.84
C SER A 530 40.68 -23.01 0.11
N ARG A 531 39.53 -22.55 -0.42
CA ARG A 531 39.42 -21.23 -1.07
C ARG A 531 39.26 -20.13 -0.04
N ILE A 532 38.45 -20.38 1.01
CA ILE A 532 38.25 -19.44 2.13
C ILE A 532 39.57 -19.11 2.83
N GLU A 533 40.47 -20.08 3.00
CA GLU A 533 41.79 -19.89 3.63
C GLU A 533 42.58 -18.74 2.99
N THR A 534 42.44 -18.55 1.68
CA THR A 534 43.13 -17.49 0.91
C THR A 534 42.36 -16.17 0.82
N GLY A 535 41.13 -16.12 1.33
CA GLY A 535 40.26 -14.95 1.29
C GLY A 535 40.63 -13.84 2.28
N PHE A 536 39.96 -12.69 2.14
CA PHE A 536 40.05 -11.59 3.11
C PHE A 536 39.36 -11.93 4.43
N ASP A 537 39.76 -11.27 5.51
CA ASP A 537 39.28 -11.57 6.87
C ASP A 537 37.76 -11.47 7.00
N LEU A 538 37.11 -10.49 6.37
CA LEU A 538 35.65 -10.36 6.43
C LEU A 538 34.92 -11.59 5.87
N ILE A 539 35.39 -12.15 4.75
CA ILE A 539 34.81 -13.35 4.13
C ILE A 539 34.99 -14.54 5.07
N LYS A 540 36.18 -14.70 5.65
CA LYS A 540 36.48 -15.75 6.63
C LYS A 540 35.63 -15.64 7.88
N ILE A 541 35.45 -14.43 8.40
CA ILE A 541 34.62 -14.13 9.57
C ILE A 541 33.16 -14.56 9.31
N VAL A 542 32.58 -14.13 8.18
CA VAL A 542 31.20 -14.47 7.83
C VAL A 542 31.03 -15.96 7.56
N PHE A 543 31.98 -16.59 6.86
CA PHE A 543 32.00 -18.04 6.62
C PHE A 543 31.98 -18.82 7.94
N ILE A 544 32.90 -18.51 8.87
CA ILE A 544 32.95 -19.19 10.17
C ILE A 544 31.69 -18.91 10.99
N ALA A 545 31.19 -17.67 10.99
CA ALA A 545 29.96 -17.32 11.69
C ALA A 545 28.77 -18.16 11.19
N GLY A 546 28.60 -18.28 9.88
CA GLY A 546 27.55 -19.09 9.26
C GLY A 546 27.67 -20.58 9.57
N GLN A 547 28.87 -21.16 9.49
CA GLN A 547 29.09 -22.58 9.84
C GLN A 547 28.80 -22.86 11.33
N MET A 548 29.14 -21.92 12.21
CA MET A 548 28.97 -22.05 13.66
C MET A 548 27.51 -21.93 14.13
N THR A 549 26.58 -21.40 13.31
CA THR A 549 25.15 -21.42 13.65
C THR A 549 24.58 -22.83 13.61
N GLN A 550 25.11 -23.68 12.72
CA GLN A 550 24.66 -25.05 12.45
C GLN A 550 25.30 -26.06 13.40
N SER A 551 26.56 -25.83 13.78
CA SER A 551 27.33 -26.71 14.65
C SER A 551 27.23 -26.27 16.10
N VAL A 552 26.33 -26.87 16.88
CA VAL A 552 26.29 -26.66 18.33
C VAL A 552 26.49 -28.01 19.04
N GLN A 553 27.74 -28.21 19.48
CA GLN A 553 28.22 -29.01 20.64
C GLN A 553 29.06 -30.29 20.42
N GLU A 554 29.07 -30.97 19.28
CA GLU A 554 29.66 -32.34 19.25
C GLU A 554 30.89 -32.58 18.35
N ASP A 555 31.18 -31.72 17.36
CA ASP A 555 32.30 -31.93 16.43
C ASP A 555 33.52 -31.05 16.78
N SER A 556 34.34 -31.51 17.72
CA SER A 556 35.54 -30.79 18.17
C SER A 556 36.59 -30.61 17.06
N THR A 557 36.58 -31.49 16.05
CA THR A 557 37.49 -31.43 14.91
C THR A 557 37.14 -30.26 13.99
N LYS A 558 35.87 -30.12 13.59
CA LYS A 558 35.43 -28.98 12.76
C LYS A 558 35.67 -27.63 13.41
N VAL A 559 35.41 -27.50 14.70
CA VAL A 559 35.66 -26.24 15.43
C VAL A 559 37.16 -25.89 15.42
N SER A 560 38.03 -26.89 15.47
CA SER A 560 39.48 -26.68 15.37
C SER A 560 39.89 -26.21 13.99
N ASP A 561 39.33 -26.80 12.94
CA ASP A 561 39.63 -26.45 11.55
C ASP A 561 39.17 -25.02 11.24
N LEU A 562 37.92 -24.68 11.61
CA LEU A 562 37.38 -23.32 11.47
C LEU A 562 38.19 -22.27 12.25
N ALA A 563 38.59 -22.57 13.48
CA ALA A 563 39.39 -21.66 14.28
C ALA A 563 40.76 -21.37 13.64
N SER A 564 41.35 -22.36 12.96
CA SER A 564 42.65 -22.22 12.32
C SER A 564 42.66 -21.21 11.15
N LEU A 565 41.54 -21.06 10.43
CA LEU A 565 41.40 -20.13 9.29
C LEU A 565 41.62 -18.65 9.67
N LEU A 566 41.36 -18.30 10.94
CA LEU A 566 41.51 -16.94 11.49
C LEU A 566 42.59 -16.87 12.60
N SER A 567 43.44 -17.90 12.73
CA SER A 567 44.44 -17.99 13.82
C SER A 567 43.84 -17.86 15.23
N LEU A 568 42.58 -18.28 15.41
CA LEU A 568 41.90 -18.31 16.69
C LEU A 568 42.08 -19.68 17.37
N THR A 569 41.88 -19.71 18.68
CA THR A 569 41.77 -20.97 19.41
C THR A 569 40.32 -21.51 19.35
N PRO A 570 40.12 -22.84 19.39
CA PRO A 570 38.78 -23.42 19.47
C PRO A 570 37.95 -22.87 20.65
N ALA A 571 38.63 -22.55 21.77
CA ALA A 571 38.00 -21.96 22.94
C ALA A 571 37.44 -20.55 22.67
N GLN A 572 38.16 -19.71 21.92
CA GLN A 572 37.68 -18.37 21.54
C GLN A 572 36.43 -18.44 20.66
N VAL A 573 36.42 -19.32 19.66
CA VAL A 573 35.27 -19.52 18.76
C VAL A 573 34.04 -20.02 19.55
N LEU A 574 34.23 -20.96 20.48
CA LEU A 574 33.15 -21.45 21.35
C LEU A 574 32.62 -20.38 22.31
N ILE A 575 33.47 -19.47 22.80
CA ILE A 575 33.04 -18.33 23.62
C ILE A 575 32.18 -17.38 22.78
N CYS A 576 32.61 -17.06 21.55
CA CYS A 576 31.82 -16.23 20.62
C CYS A 576 30.43 -16.83 20.38
N ASN A 577 30.34 -18.14 20.12
CA ASN A 577 29.06 -18.82 19.89
C ASN A 577 28.14 -18.76 21.12
N LYS A 578 28.67 -19.01 22.32
CA LYS A 578 27.89 -18.88 23.56
C LYS A 578 27.40 -17.45 23.81
N THR A 579 28.19 -16.44 23.47
CA THR A 579 27.78 -15.04 23.58
C THR A 579 26.69 -14.71 22.56
N ALA A 580 26.82 -15.19 21.33
CA ALA A 580 25.81 -15.02 20.30
C ALA A 580 24.47 -15.67 20.68
N ASP A 581 24.48 -16.92 21.17
CA ASP A 581 23.28 -17.60 21.65
C ASP A 581 22.58 -16.79 22.76
N ARG A 582 23.35 -16.22 23.70
CA ARG A 582 22.79 -15.39 24.77
C ARG A 582 22.13 -14.12 24.22
N ARG A 583 22.76 -13.43 23.26
CA ARG A 583 22.22 -12.18 22.69
C ARG A 583 20.98 -12.43 21.85
N VAL A 584 20.98 -13.50 21.04
CA VAL A 584 19.80 -13.91 20.28
C VAL A 584 18.63 -14.24 21.22
N GLN A 585 18.90 -14.97 22.33
CA GLN A 585 17.88 -15.26 23.33
C GLN A 585 17.35 -13.99 24.00
N GLN A 586 18.22 -13.03 24.34
CA GLN A 586 17.81 -11.75 24.94
C GLN A 586 16.86 -10.96 24.05
N VAL A 587 17.15 -10.87 22.75
CA VAL A 587 16.27 -10.18 21.78
C VAL A 587 14.96 -10.94 21.61
N ALA A 588 15.02 -12.27 21.53
CA ALA A 588 13.83 -13.10 21.45
C ALA A 588 12.94 -12.92 22.68
N ASP A 589 13.50 -12.91 23.88
CA ASP A 589 12.77 -12.68 25.14
C ASP A 589 12.18 -11.26 25.19
N HIS A 590 12.97 -10.25 24.80
CA HIS A 590 12.56 -8.84 24.80
C HIS A 590 11.34 -8.59 23.90
N PHE A 591 11.36 -9.16 22.68
CA PHE A 591 10.25 -9.03 21.73
C PHE A 591 9.20 -10.15 21.85
N ASN A 592 9.36 -11.07 22.81
CA ASN A 592 8.50 -12.25 22.99
C ASN A 592 8.38 -13.11 21.71
N ILE A 593 9.48 -13.23 20.97
CA ILE A 593 9.60 -14.06 19.77
C ILE A 593 9.84 -15.49 20.20
N THR A 594 8.96 -16.40 19.82
CA THR A 594 9.22 -17.82 20.01
C THR A 594 10.22 -18.31 18.96
N LEU A 595 11.38 -18.78 19.41
CA LEU A 595 12.43 -19.27 18.53
C LEU A 595 11.94 -20.45 17.66
N PRO A 596 12.44 -20.60 16.42
CA PRO A 596 11.99 -21.61 15.46
C PRO A 596 12.06 -23.05 16.00
N GLN A 597 13.03 -23.32 16.88
CA GLN A 597 13.24 -24.63 17.51
C GLN A 597 12.08 -25.10 18.40
N VAL A 598 11.20 -24.17 18.82
CA VAL A 598 10.11 -24.39 19.78
C VAL A 598 8.72 -24.20 19.13
N LEU A 599 8.67 -23.65 17.92
CA LEU A 599 7.43 -23.24 17.27
C LEU A 599 6.76 -24.42 16.55
N GLY A 600 5.65 -24.93 17.10
CA GLY A 600 4.80 -25.91 16.41
C GLY A 600 3.98 -25.27 15.29
N LYS A 601 3.62 -26.06 14.25
CA LYS A 601 2.84 -25.59 13.08
C LYS A 601 1.52 -24.88 13.45
N ASP A 602 0.83 -25.36 14.49
CA ASP A 602 -0.46 -24.79 14.91
C ASP A 602 -0.32 -23.40 15.53
N LYS A 603 0.70 -23.19 16.38
CA LYS A 603 0.98 -21.87 16.97
C LYS A 603 1.41 -20.85 15.93
N ALA A 604 2.13 -21.26 14.89
CA ALA A 604 2.54 -20.38 13.80
C ALA A 604 1.33 -19.80 13.06
N LYS A 605 0.31 -20.62 12.79
CA LYS A 605 -0.94 -20.16 12.14
C LYS A 605 -1.71 -19.17 13.01
N GLU A 606 -1.78 -19.41 14.32
CA GLU A 606 -2.46 -18.51 15.26
C GLU A 606 -1.78 -17.13 15.31
N VAL A 607 -0.45 -17.09 15.37
CA VAL A 607 0.34 -15.85 15.34
C VAL A 607 0.12 -15.07 14.05
N GLN A 608 0.09 -15.75 12.89
CA GLN A 608 -0.19 -15.11 11.60
C GLN A 608 -1.59 -14.49 11.54
N ALA A 609 -2.62 -15.23 11.99
CA ALA A 609 -4.00 -14.73 11.99
C ALA A 609 -4.15 -13.49 12.90
N CYS A 610 -3.50 -13.51 14.08
CA CYS A 610 -3.48 -12.38 15.00
C CYS A 610 -2.78 -11.15 14.36
N PHE A 611 -1.59 -11.36 13.79
CA PHE A 611 -0.82 -10.32 13.12
C PHE A 611 -1.60 -9.68 11.97
N ARG A 612 -2.27 -10.47 11.12
CA ARG A 612 -3.03 -9.96 9.98
C ARG A 612 -4.12 -8.99 10.44
N ARG A 613 -4.89 -9.40 11.45
CA ARG A 613 -5.94 -8.54 12.04
C ARG A 613 -5.35 -7.26 12.61
N GLN A 614 -4.27 -7.37 13.37
CA GLN A 614 -3.57 -6.25 13.96
C GLN A 614 -3.07 -5.25 12.90
N ALA A 615 -2.47 -5.76 11.82
CA ALA A 615 -1.95 -4.95 10.72
C ALA A 615 -3.08 -4.19 10.00
N VAL A 616 -4.17 -4.89 9.63
CA VAL A 616 -5.34 -4.26 8.97
C VAL A 616 -6.00 -3.22 9.89
N ASP A 617 -6.18 -3.54 11.17
CA ASP A 617 -6.75 -2.60 12.15
C ASP A 617 -5.92 -1.32 12.25
N TYR A 618 -4.58 -1.46 12.28
CA TYR A 618 -3.67 -0.32 12.36
C TYR A 618 -3.64 0.51 11.07
N SER A 619 -3.76 -0.11 9.89
CA SER A 619 -3.71 0.61 8.61
C SER A 619 -4.96 1.43 8.33
N ILE A 620 -6.13 0.87 8.63
CA ILE A 620 -7.41 1.59 8.60
C ILE A 620 -7.32 2.83 9.50
N LEU A 621 -6.75 2.67 10.68
CA LEU A 621 -6.57 3.75 11.64
C LEU A 621 -5.59 4.84 11.13
N LEU A 622 -4.50 4.47 10.46
CA LEU A 622 -3.58 5.44 9.85
C LEU A 622 -4.23 6.23 8.71
N GLY A 623 -5.10 5.59 7.93
CA GLY A 623 -5.84 6.24 6.86
C GLY A 623 -6.87 7.25 7.37
N VAL A 624 -7.53 6.95 8.50
CA VAL A 624 -8.55 7.81 9.10
C VAL A 624 -7.96 8.91 10.00
N LEU A 625 -6.86 8.63 10.70
CA LEU A 625 -6.12 9.59 11.53
C LEU A 625 -4.69 9.82 11.00
N PRO A 626 -4.54 10.51 9.85
CA PRO A 626 -3.24 10.77 9.26
C PRO A 626 -2.38 11.67 10.17
N GLY A 627 -1.07 11.48 10.11
CA GLY A 627 -0.11 12.13 11.02
C GLY A 627 0.36 13.53 10.61
N HIS A 628 -0.02 14.05 9.44
CA HIS A 628 0.59 15.28 8.90
C HIS A 628 -0.38 16.33 8.32
N ALA A 629 0.04 17.59 8.50
CA ALA A 629 -0.29 18.86 7.83
C ALA A 629 -1.67 19.55 8.01
N LEU A 630 -2.80 18.84 8.02
CA LEU A 630 -4.10 19.52 7.87
C LEU A 630 -4.61 20.26 9.13
N ALA A 631 -4.17 19.87 10.32
CA ALA A 631 -4.67 20.43 11.59
C ALA A 631 -3.54 20.64 12.61
N ARG A 632 -2.82 21.76 12.53
CA ARG A 632 -1.79 22.11 13.54
C ARG A 632 -2.35 22.60 14.88
N LYS A 633 -3.64 22.91 14.96
CA LYS A 633 -4.29 23.43 16.17
C LYS A 633 -5.23 22.40 16.76
N LEU A 634 -5.31 22.39 18.10
CA LEU A 634 -6.13 21.46 18.87
C LEU A 634 -7.57 21.30 18.33
N PRO A 635 -8.34 22.36 17.98
CA PRO A 635 -9.69 22.17 17.43
C PRO A 635 -9.75 21.34 16.15
N GLY A 636 -8.76 21.48 15.26
CA GLY A 636 -8.69 20.68 14.03
C GLY A 636 -8.34 19.22 14.31
N LEU A 637 -7.50 18.97 15.33
CA LEU A 637 -7.21 17.60 15.77
C LEU A 637 -8.44 16.95 16.40
N ILE A 638 -9.18 17.68 17.24
CA ILE A 638 -10.46 17.20 17.80
C ILE A 638 -11.47 16.91 16.67
N HIS A 639 -11.51 17.73 15.62
CA HIS A 639 -12.34 17.46 14.45
C HIS A 639 -12.00 16.14 13.76
N GLN A 640 -10.71 15.87 13.54
CA GLN A 640 -10.26 14.59 12.97
C GLN A 640 -10.57 13.41 13.88
N ILE A 641 -10.42 13.57 15.21
CA ILE A 641 -10.80 12.54 16.19
C ILE A 641 -12.31 12.24 16.09
N HIS A 642 -13.15 13.26 16.05
CA HIS A 642 -14.61 13.05 15.92
C HIS A 642 -14.99 12.41 14.59
N GLN A 643 -14.41 12.85 13.47
CA GLN A 643 -14.63 12.21 12.16
C GLN A 643 -14.18 10.76 12.16
N GLY A 644 -13.03 10.46 12.76
CA GLY A 644 -12.53 9.09 12.83
C GLY A 644 -13.37 8.19 13.72
N LEU A 645 -13.95 8.73 14.79
CA LEU A 645 -14.91 8.01 15.64
C LEU A 645 -16.20 7.65 14.88
N ASP A 646 -16.70 8.56 14.06
CA ASP A 646 -17.88 8.30 13.21
C ASP A 646 -17.56 7.25 12.13
N ILE A 647 -16.45 7.40 11.41
CA ILE A 647 -16.08 6.49 10.31
C ILE A 647 -15.78 5.06 10.80
N LEU A 648 -15.02 4.92 11.89
CA LEU A 648 -14.52 3.61 12.32
C LEU A 648 -15.43 2.88 13.29
N PHE A 649 -16.23 3.63 14.05
CA PHE A 649 -17.00 3.10 15.17
C PHE A 649 -18.47 3.53 15.15
N GLU A 650 -18.90 4.34 14.16
CA GLU A 650 -20.25 4.92 14.05
C GLU A 650 -20.63 5.78 15.28
N ILE A 651 -19.64 6.37 15.93
CA ILE A 651 -19.82 7.22 17.11
C ILE A 651 -19.93 8.68 16.66
N LYS A 652 -21.16 9.16 16.52
CA LYS A 652 -21.47 10.53 16.05
C LYS A 652 -21.32 11.61 17.11
N GLN A 653 -21.52 11.24 18.38
CA GLN A 653 -21.50 12.17 19.50
C GLN A 653 -20.43 11.73 20.50
N ALA A 654 -19.35 12.49 20.54
CA ALA A 654 -18.26 12.33 21.47
C ALA A 654 -17.83 13.70 22.02
N LEU A 655 -17.28 13.68 23.22
CA LEU A 655 -16.66 14.81 23.90
C LEU A 655 -15.18 14.48 24.10
N CYS A 656 -14.30 15.42 23.80
CA CYS A 656 -12.89 15.29 24.12
C CYS A 656 -12.57 16.17 25.33
N PHE A 657 -11.93 15.59 26.34
CA PHE A 657 -11.50 16.29 27.55
C PHE A 657 -9.98 16.43 27.56
N MET A 658 -9.50 17.66 27.74
CA MET A 658 -8.08 17.98 27.82
C MET A 658 -7.75 18.58 29.18
N PRO A 659 -6.57 18.28 29.77
CA PRO A 659 -6.16 18.90 31.01
C PRO A 659 -5.83 20.37 30.80
N ASP A 660 -6.13 21.19 31.80
CA ASP A 660 -5.62 22.56 31.86
C ASP A 660 -4.10 22.58 32.10
N ASN A 661 -3.46 23.74 31.91
CA ASN A 661 -2.01 23.89 32.08
C ASN A 661 -1.49 23.47 33.47
N LYS A 662 -2.34 23.47 34.50
CA LYS A 662 -1.98 23.05 35.87
C LYS A 662 -2.36 21.60 36.18
N GLN A 663 -2.95 20.88 35.23
CA GLN A 663 -3.50 19.52 35.40
C GLN A 663 -4.40 19.38 36.64
N SER A 664 -5.18 20.41 36.92
CA SER A 664 -6.14 20.48 38.02
C SER A 664 -7.56 20.14 37.57
N VAL A 665 -7.87 20.41 36.30
CA VAL A 665 -9.20 20.24 35.71
C VAL A 665 -9.08 19.65 34.31
N LEU A 666 -9.99 18.73 33.97
CA LEU A 666 -10.25 18.30 32.61
C LEU A 666 -11.38 19.15 32.02
N GLN A 667 -11.08 19.91 30.97
CA GLN A 667 -12.04 20.77 30.27
C GLN A 667 -12.47 20.11 28.96
N ALA A 668 -13.76 20.15 28.65
CA ALA A 668 -14.25 19.70 27.36
C ALA A 668 -13.82 20.69 26.25
N VAL A 669 -13.26 20.15 25.18
CA VAL A 669 -12.77 20.91 24.02
C VAL A 669 -13.53 20.51 22.77
N GLY A 670 -13.63 21.45 21.82
CA GLY A 670 -14.31 21.22 20.57
C GLY A 670 -13.95 22.23 19.49
N TYR A 671 -14.73 22.21 18.41
CA TYR A 671 -14.59 23.07 17.24
C TYR A 671 -15.96 23.61 16.83
N PRO A 672 -16.03 24.68 16.00
CA PRO A 672 -17.31 25.16 15.45
C PRO A 672 -18.06 24.01 14.79
N ASP A 673 -19.35 23.89 15.06
CA ASP A 673 -20.24 22.85 14.52
C ASP A 673 -20.08 21.44 15.14
N CYS A 674 -19.20 21.26 16.13
CA CYS A 674 -19.19 20.02 16.91
C CYS A 674 -20.37 19.95 17.90
N PHE A 675 -20.72 18.73 18.33
CA PHE A 675 -21.80 18.50 19.26
C PHE A 675 -21.62 19.32 20.55
N GLY A 676 -22.63 20.14 20.88
CA GLY A 676 -22.61 20.96 22.09
C GLY A 676 -21.57 22.09 22.11
N TRP A 677 -20.94 22.46 20.98
CA TRP A 677 -19.78 23.37 20.96
C TRP A 677 -19.94 24.67 21.75
N LYS A 678 -21.16 25.23 21.80
CA LYS A 678 -21.46 26.48 22.51
C LYS A 678 -21.34 26.39 24.03
N ILE A 679 -21.43 25.18 24.59
CA ILE A 679 -21.43 24.93 26.04
C ILE A 679 -20.23 24.11 26.50
N LEU A 680 -19.39 23.60 25.59
CA LEU A 680 -18.24 22.74 25.95
C LEU A 680 -17.25 23.44 26.88
N SER A 681 -16.99 24.74 26.66
CA SER A 681 -16.06 25.51 27.50
C SER A 681 -16.48 25.57 28.97
N ASP A 682 -17.78 25.40 29.25
CA ASP A 682 -18.35 25.45 30.60
C ASP A 682 -18.39 24.07 31.28
N ILE A 683 -18.07 23.00 30.54
CA ILE A 683 -18.02 21.63 31.05
C ILE A 683 -16.60 21.31 31.51
N CYS A 684 -16.43 21.24 32.83
CA CYS A 684 -15.15 21.01 33.50
C CYS A 684 -15.29 19.96 34.60
N VAL A 685 -14.33 19.05 34.72
CA VAL A 685 -14.28 18.02 35.77
C VAL A 685 -12.98 18.14 36.55
N SER A 686 -13.06 18.30 37.87
CA SER A 686 -11.88 18.41 38.74
C SER A 686 -11.19 17.06 38.91
N ILE A 687 -9.88 17.04 38.62
CA ILE A 687 -9.04 15.84 38.69
C ILE A 687 -8.86 15.38 40.15
N ASP A 688 -8.80 16.31 41.10
CA ASP A 688 -8.55 16.04 42.53
C ASP A 688 -9.61 15.19 43.22
N THR A 689 -10.82 15.10 42.64
CA THR A 689 -11.93 14.39 43.27
C THR A 689 -11.86 12.87 43.09
N GLY A 690 -11.21 12.38 42.01
CA GLY A 690 -11.03 10.95 41.71
C GLY A 690 -12.32 10.12 41.56
N LYS A 691 -13.51 10.76 41.57
CA LYS A 691 -14.82 10.09 41.62
C LYS A 691 -15.51 9.95 40.27
N SER A 692 -15.04 10.67 39.25
CA SER A 692 -15.59 10.60 37.90
C SER A 692 -14.86 9.52 37.10
N LEU A 693 -15.61 8.74 36.31
CA LEU A 693 -15.03 7.75 35.40
C LEU A 693 -14.08 8.37 34.37
N ILE A 694 -14.33 9.62 33.96
CA ILE A 694 -13.46 10.36 33.04
C ILE A 694 -12.10 10.61 33.68
N VAL A 695 -12.10 11.02 34.95
CA VAL A 695 -10.87 11.25 35.74
C VAL A 695 -10.16 9.93 36.04
N GLU A 696 -10.90 8.86 36.33
CA GLU A 696 -10.31 7.53 36.51
C GLU A 696 -9.62 7.05 35.22
N ALA A 697 -10.26 7.19 34.06
CA ALA A 697 -9.66 6.85 32.78
C ALA A 697 -8.40 7.68 32.50
N PHE A 698 -8.44 8.99 32.79
CA PHE A 698 -7.30 9.88 32.64
C PHE A 698 -6.10 9.46 33.51
N THR A 699 -6.35 9.20 34.78
CA THR A 699 -5.31 8.91 35.79
C THR A 699 -4.75 7.49 35.69
N THR A 700 -5.59 6.51 35.37
CA THR A 700 -5.18 5.10 35.24
C THR A 700 -4.63 4.76 33.87
N SER A 701 -4.85 5.60 32.85
CA SER A 701 -4.53 5.31 31.45
C SER A 701 -5.27 4.08 30.90
N GLU A 702 -6.37 3.69 31.54
CA GLU A 702 -7.19 2.55 31.15
C GLU A 702 -8.54 2.99 30.58
N LEU A 703 -9.04 2.23 29.61
CA LEU A 703 -10.40 2.39 29.11
C LEU A 703 -11.40 2.04 30.22
N LYS A 704 -12.35 2.94 30.49
CA LYS A 704 -13.42 2.75 31.47
C LYS A 704 -14.78 2.82 30.80
N ASN A 705 -15.76 2.12 31.35
CA ASN A 705 -17.16 2.27 30.94
C ASN A 705 -18.10 2.12 32.14
N SER A 706 -19.28 2.71 32.06
CA SER A 706 -20.25 2.77 33.15
C SER A 706 -21.23 1.59 33.21
N LEU A 707 -21.16 0.65 32.25
CA LEU A 707 -22.11 -0.47 32.10
C LEU A 707 -21.51 -1.82 32.49
N ASP A 708 -20.22 -1.89 32.81
CA ASP A 708 -19.60 -3.12 33.30
C ASP A 708 -20.08 -3.46 34.71
N GLU A 709 -20.37 -4.75 34.93
CA GLU A 709 -20.96 -5.33 36.14
C GLU A 709 -20.00 -5.31 37.34
N LYS A 710 -19.71 -4.13 37.89
CA LYS A 710 -19.21 -4.00 39.28
C LYS A 710 -20.37 -3.50 40.14
N GLU A 711 -20.92 -4.39 40.97
CA GLU A 711 -22.17 -4.23 41.74
C GLU A 711 -22.23 -3.04 42.73
N ASP A 712 -21.20 -2.18 42.84
CA ASP A 712 -21.13 -1.11 43.84
C ASP A 712 -20.64 0.26 43.33
N TYR A 713 -20.49 0.48 42.01
CA TYR A 713 -19.98 1.75 41.49
C TYR A 713 -21.11 2.79 41.31
N MET A 714 -21.27 3.71 42.28
CA MET A 714 -22.12 4.89 42.11
C MET A 714 -21.44 5.92 41.23
N LEU A 715 -22.04 6.20 40.07
CA LEU A 715 -21.56 7.23 39.14
C LEU A 715 -21.55 8.62 39.80
N SER A 716 -20.58 9.44 39.44
CA SER A 716 -20.61 10.84 39.86
C SER A 716 -21.73 11.59 39.16
N LEU A 717 -22.23 12.67 39.80
CA LEU A 717 -23.26 13.51 39.18
C LEU A 717 -22.81 14.09 37.82
N ALA A 718 -21.50 14.35 37.66
CA ALA A 718 -20.94 14.81 36.40
C ALA A 718 -21.06 13.74 35.30
N ASP A 719 -20.75 12.48 35.61
CA ASP A 719 -20.88 11.37 34.65
C ASP A 719 -22.36 11.16 34.27
N GLU A 720 -23.29 11.21 35.24
CA GLU A 720 -24.72 11.12 34.96
C GLU A 720 -25.23 12.26 34.08
N GLN A 721 -24.74 13.48 34.29
CA GLN A 721 -25.12 14.63 33.46
C GLN A 721 -24.59 14.47 32.04
N ILE A 722 -23.37 13.97 31.86
CA ILE A 722 -22.79 13.70 30.54
C ILE A 722 -23.57 12.59 29.82
N ILE A 723 -23.95 11.52 30.52
CA ILE A 723 -24.81 10.45 29.96
C ILE A 723 -26.13 11.04 29.44
N ARG A 724 -26.76 11.95 30.20
CA ARG A 724 -27.99 12.64 29.76
C ARG A 724 -27.75 13.57 28.57
N ILE A 725 -26.62 14.28 28.53
CA ILE A 725 -26.25 15.15 27.42
C ILE A 725 -26.07 14.34 26.13
N LEU A 726 -25.45 13.16 26.22
CA LEU A 726 -25.19 12.26 25.10
C LEU A 726 -26.36 11.34 24.74
N ASP A 727 -27.51 11.51 25.39
CA ASP A 727 -28.73 10.70 25.21
C ASP A 727 -28.47 9.18 25.20
N SER A 728 -27.73 8.71 26.20
CA SER A 728 -27.27 7.32 26.29
C SER A 728 -27.67 6.62 27.60
N HIS A 729 -27.50 5.30 27.65
CA HIS A 729 -27.67 4.51 28.88
C HIS A 729 -26.40 4.44 29.73
N GLY A 730 -25.24 4.67 29.11
CA GLY A 730 -23.96 4.65 29.77
C GLY A 730 -22.90 5.46 29.03
N LEU A 731 -21.70 5.45 29.60
CA LEU A 731 -20.55 6.23 29.18
C LEU A 731 -19.36 5.30 28.90
N VAL A 732 -18.59 5.60 27.86
CA VAL A 732 -17.27 5.00 27.59
C VAL A 732 -16.23 6.11 27.60
N CYS A 733 -15.13 5.89 28.31
CA CYS A 733 -14.00 6.80 28.43
C CYS A 733 -12.75 6.11 27.87
N VAL A 734 -12.25 6.62 26.73
CA VAL A 734 -11.05 6.14 26.05
C VAL A 734 -9.91 7.12 26.32
N PRO A 735 -8.89 6.75 27.09
CA PRO A 735 -7.76 7.63 27.34
C PRO A 735 -6.90 7.77 26.07
N MET A 736 -6.44 8.99 25.81
CA MET A 736 -5.49 9.29 24.75
C MET A 736 -4.08 9.20 25.34
N VAL A 737 -3.42 8.05 25.20
CA VAL A 737 -2.14 7.74 25.86
C VAL A 737 -1.00 7.62 24.85
N THR A 738 0.14 8.26 25.11
CA THR A 738 1.37 8.01 24.35
C THR A 738 2.57 8.05 25.29
N ARG A 739 3.48 7.06 25.18
CA ARG A 739 4.66 6.93 26.05
C ARG A 739 4.30 6.92 27.54
N GLY A 740 3.20 6.24 27.87
CA GLY A 740 2.65 6.19 29.23
C GLY A 740 2.07 7.51 29.79
N ILE A 741 1.94 8.55 28.96
CA ILE A 741 1.37 9.84 29.36
C ILE A 741 -0.01 10.01 28.74
N THR A 742 -1.04 10.20 29.57
CA THR A 742 -2.39 10.53 29.10
C THR A 742 -2.47 12.02 28.75
N ARG A 743 -2.76 12.31 27.48
CA ARG A 743 -2.93 13.67 26.95
C ARG A 743 -4.35 14.20 27.08
N GLY A 744 -5.32 13.31 27.20
CA GLY A 744 -6.72 13.65 27.41
C GLY A 744 -7.61 12.40 27.36
N VAL A 745 -8.92 12.58 27.37
CA VAL A 745 -9.89 11.48 27.34
C VAL A 745 -10.97 11.75 26.31
N ILE A 746 -11.23 10.77 25.45
CA ILE A 746 -12.38 10.75 24.55
C ILE A 746 -13.54 10.09 25.29
N VAL A 747 -14.70 10.73 25.28
CA VAL A 747 -15.87 10.32 26.04
C VAL A 747 -17.07 10.25 25.11
N PHE A 748 -17.75 9.10 25.06
CA PHE A 748 -18.95 8.94 24.23
C PHE A 748 -20.02 8.08 24.91
N GLY A 749 -21.26 8.26 24.47
CA GLY A 749 -22.41 7.54 25.01
C GLY A 749 -22.52 6.14 24.42
N ILE A 750 -22.99 5.18 25.22
CA ILE A 750 -23.26 3.82 24.77
C ILE A 750 -24.65 3.34 25.19
N GLN A 751 -25.32 2.63 24.28
CA GLN A 751 -26.58 1.94 24.54
C GLN A 751 -26.30 0.54 25.12
N LYS A 752 -27.20 0.00 25.96
CA LYS A 752 -26.97 -1.31 26.61
C LYS A 752 -26.71 -2.44 25.62
N GLU A 753 -27.40 -2.41 24.48
CA GLU A 753 -27.27 -3.37 23.40
C GLU A 753 -25.90 -3.30 22.70
N GLY A 754 -25.24 -2.15 22.74
CA GLY A 754 -23.93 -1.90 22.10
C GLY A 754 -22.73 -2.42 22.88
N LEU A 755 -22.88 -2.80 24.15
CA LEU A 755 -21.77 -3.18 25.03
C LEU A 755 -21.00 -4.41 24.52
N ALA A 756 -21.71 -5.40 23.96
CA ALA A 756 -21.07 -6.59 23.39
C ALA A 756 -20.22 -6.26 22.15
N ASN A 757 -20.64 -5.28 21.34
CA ASN A 757 -19.88 -4.85 20.18
C ASN A 757 -18.64 -4.03 20.60
N LEU A 758 -18.79 -3.15 21.59
CA LEU A 758 -17.69 -2.40 22.18
C LEU A 758 -16.56 -3.35 22.65
N ARG A 759 -16.92 -4.42 23.38
CA ARG A 759 -15.95 -5.42 23.87
C ARG A 759 -15.12 -6.06 22.75
N LYS A 760 -15.68 -6.23 21.55
CA LYS A 760 -14.97 -6.77 20.37
C LYS A 760 -13.98 -5.76 19.75
N GLN A 761 -14.16 -4.47 20.01
CA GLN A 761 -13.41 -3.37 19.39
C GLN A 761 -12.48 -2.63 20.37
N VAL A 762 -12.40 -3.06 21.64
CA VAL A 762 -11.59 -2.41 22.68
C VAL A 762 -10.15 -2.16 22.26
N ASN A 763 -9.50 -3.13 21.61
CA ASN A 763 -8.11 -2.95 21.16
C ASN A 763 -7.99 -1.84 20.11
N ARG A 764 -8.90 -1.82 19.12
CA ARG A 764 -8.93 -0.77 18.09
C ARG A 764 -9.22 0.61 18.70
N LEU A 765 -10.09 0.70 19.70
CA LEU A 765 -10.33 1.95 20.44
C LEU A 765 -9.10 2.43 21.23
N LYS A 766 -8.37 1.52 21.87
CA LYS A 766 -7.11 1.86 22.55
C LYS A 766 -6.07 2.39 21.57
N GLN A 767 -5.91 1.73 20.42
CA GLN A 767 -5.01 2.19 19.36
C GLN A 767 -5.43 3.56 18.82
N PHE A 768 -6.75 3.78 18.67
CA PHE A 768 -7.30 5.06 18.25
C PHE A 768 -6.97 6.19 19.24
N GLY A 769 -7.15 5.92 20.53
CA GLY A 769 -6.75 6.84 21.60
C GLY A 769 -5.25 7.15 21.57
N ALA A 770 -4.41 6.13 21.41
CA ALA A 770 -2.96 6.31 21.38
C ALA A 770 -2.49 7.12 20.17
N ARG A 771 -3.06 6.87 18.98
CA ARG A 771 -2.79 7.67 17.79
C ARG A 771 -3.23 9.12 17.94
N SER A 772 -4.40 9.34 18.54
CA SER A 772 -4.91 10.68 18.84
C SER A 772 -3.94 11.44 19.77
N ALA A 773 -3.43 10.76 20.80
CA ALA A 773 -2.44 11.32 21.73
C ALA A 773 -1.11 11.68 21.04
N LYS A 774 -0.65 10.84 20.12
CA LYS A 774 0.55 11.09 19.32
C LYS A 774 0.38 12.33 18.45
N ASN A 775 -0.71 12.43 17.70
CA ASN A 775 -0.98 13.59 16.84
C ASN A 775 -1.08 14.91 17.65
N ILE A 776 -1.65 14.85 18.86
CA ILE A 776 -1.67 16.00 19.79
C ILE A 776 -0.24 16.36 20.24
N SER A 777 0.56 15.37 20.63
CA SER A 777 1.93 15.59 21.10
C SER A 777 2.85 16.17 20.01
N ASP A 778 2.74 15.65 18.79
CA ASP A 778 3.52 16.11 17.64
C ASP A 778 3.15 17.59 17.30
N SER A 779 1.89 17.98 17.49
CA SER A 779 1.46 19.38 17.31
C SER A 779 2.00 20.33 18.38
N GLU A 780 2.10 19.89 19.64
CA GLU A 780 2.66 20.70 20.74
C GLU A 780 4.15 20.97 20.53
N GLN A 781 4.90 19.97 20.05
CA GLN A 781 6.34 20.10 19.76
C GLN A 781 6.60 21.09 18.62
N ALA A 782 5.82 21.04 17.55
CA ALA A 782 5.95 21.97 16.43
C ALA A 782 5.71 23.44 16.84
N VAL A 783 4.87 23.69 17.85
CA VAL A 783 4.58 25.05 18.36
C VAL A 783 5.69 25.57 19.29
N THR A 784 6.51 24.69 19.88
CA THR A 784 7.65 25.08 20.73
C THR A 784 8.95 25.33 19.95
N GLU A 785 9.03 24.87 18.70
CA GLU A 785 10.20 25.05 17.83
C GLU A 785 10.07 26.26 16.87
N GLU A 786 8.85 26.79 16.69
CA GLU A 786 8.54 28.11 16.06
C GLU A 786 8.61 29.25 17.08
#